data_AF-A0ABD7RHE0-F1
#
_entry.id   AF-A0ABD7RHE0-F1
#
_cell.length_a   1.000
_cell.length_b   1.000
_cell.length_c   1.000
_cell.angle_alpha   90.00
_cell.angle_beta   90.00
_cell.angle_gamma   90.00
#
_symmetry.space_group_name_H-M   'P 1'
#
loop_
_entity.id
_entity.type
_entity.pdbx_description
1 polymer ?
#
loop_
_entity_poly.entity_id
_entity_poly.type
_entity_poly.pdbx_seq_one_letter_code
_entity_poly.pdbx_strand_id
1 'polypeptide(L)'
;MSKKKKSRVLVAGICISTLLSPVAFEASKGYAAPLEENKGGQLEENKFEQRVFQLPGKGSVEEENNRLRVTWKLSANEPTGIYAEPNEEITIDIKGTQSIQAFIGTRSYDEKDPEEFNLKPGKNVISSSRGGILYFYNMNNEGEVTASVTNGGSHFPLFILGKHTKKDWDEMLKKYKDPYAVELKGERSLITTTYDSVQKYMKNTDPTDLMKLHDKIIRLENAVAGLSEDSVGVAKSPTHYVQFVEKRKPAKGDFMFAKHYHTGYIPTAMNRVLDIEVLEKDGWGPWHEVGHLHQQEPWKWSKVREVTVNIYSLAVQKALGNQLEMDEHYKNSFEYLEKPKAERFIDDINPLTMFWQLNVVYGEHFYPRLHQAYRLLPQSEMPHSDEEKKQLFIYMTSKVAGQNLIPFFEEWGLTPNDDIREKIEKSKLPKLEKEIWKATDSNDIREKQVELYKVPYGEPANEVQNLLVGTDSDENEASKLVRNLGENVKVTGKIVWPKLENGKQEVLVEIGDEKGNKNSIPIQVNGFYDDSIVFQGLSDDVMSTVTLHHNKKKLNVNFTNNEIHYRFEKEEYMGLTLYDRNGIEKKRVSAEGQETGKRFAMELNELDFEYGDVIKVFHAEPSRLKWFKNNELVDQGKVKNKKEKLFQITEQGFELKDSLQEVTAKLQKVVVGMDVDKLDPKEFVQVKDGEVVGFVEKPNTSKIGEQKVKIETKDAFGNKKITEVPLEVIYGDSLVFHANDNAIRSVVTLQHDKKELHATFTGNPVHYRYVNEEYMGITLYDQNGNTKKRVTAEGQETSKKFAEQVSGMQFEYGDVVKVFHAEPDRLKWYQNNSLAGQGKAKVEKELFFKVTEKGFERMETLQEVKAVPQKVVIGTDVEKINAKNFVEVKDGEVVGFVEKPNTTKIGEQKVKVETKDRFGNKKVTEVPVEVTYGDSLVYQGVSDVTRSIVTLNHAEKKLHATFTNEEIHYRFVNEQYIGLTIYDQNGNEKKHVTAEGQETSKNFAGQVNGTAFEYGDVLKVYHAEPSRLNWYKKNELVKKEDAMKGQEISFKITQNGLEQVQ
;
A
#
# COMPACT_ATOMS: atom_id res chain seq x y z
N MET A 1 -7.28 68.89 -59.95
CA MET A 1 -6.88 67.47 -59.89
C MET A 1 -6.98 67.04 -58.44
N SER A 2 -7.68 66.02 -57.97
CA SER A 2 -8.53 64.97 -58.53
C SER A 2 -9.62 64.68 -57.47
N LYS A 3 -10.87 64.52 -57.91
CA LYS A 3 -12.06 64.27 -57.09
C LYS A 3 -12.21 62.78 -56.82
N LYS A 4 -12.66 62.36 -55.64
CA LYS A 4 -13.64 61.26 -55.50
C LYS A 4 -14.63 61.57 -54.37
N LYS A 5 -15.87 61.84 -54.79
CA LYS A 5 -17.05 62.07 -53.95
C LYS A 5 -17.57 60.73 -53.41
N LYS A 6 -17.95 60.72 -52.14
CA LYS A 6 -18.88 59.75 -51.54
C LYS A 6 -20.29 60.05 -52.03
N SER A 7 -21.03 59.04 -52.50
CA SER A 7 -22.49 59.12 -52.66
C SER A 7 -23.15 57.99 -51.88
N ARG A 8 -24.07 58.37 -51.00
CA ARG A 8 -25.10 57.51 -50.41
C ARG A 8 -26.06 57.06 -51.52
N VAL A 9 -26.47 55.80 -51.49
CA VAL A 9 -27.76 55.38 -52.03
C VAL A 9 -28.44 54.54 -50.95
N LEU A 10 -29.62 55.03 -50.58
CA LEU A 10 -30.63 54.41 -49.73
C LEU A 10 -31.21 53.21 -50.50
N VAL A 11 -31.29 52.03 -49.90
CA VAL A 11 -32.22 50.99 -50.38
C VAL A 11 -32.99 50.48 -49.17
N ALA A 12 -34.27 50.85 -49.14
CA ALA A 12 -35.27 50.38 -48.21
C ALA A 12 -35.59 48.92 -48.48
N GLY A 13 -35.92 48.18 -47.42
CA GLY A 13 -36.30 46.78 -47.48
C GLY A 13 -37.65 46.56 -48.14
N ILE A 14 -37.77 45.43 -48.84
CA ILE A 14 -39.00 44.68 -49.05
C ILE A 14 -38.62 43.19 -48.98
N CYS A 15 -39.06 42.53 -47.91
CA CYS A 15 -39.21 41.07 -47.85
C CYS A 15 -40.32 40.67 -48.83
N ILE A 16 -40.09 39.67 -49.68
CA ILE A 16 -41.05 38.64 -50.15
C ILE A 16 -40.33 37.75 -51.19
N SER A 17 -40.57 36.43 -51.05
CA SER A 17 -40.36 35.33 -52.02
C SER A 17 -38.94 34.85 -52.33
N THR A 18 -38.54 33.77 -51.65
CA THR A 18 -37.63 32.75 -52.21
C THR A 18 -38.40 31.43 -52.32
N LEU A 19 -39.23 31.34 -53.35
CA LEU A 19 -39.56 30.09 -54.02
C LEU A 19 -39.22 30.34 -55.49
N LEU A 20 -38.35 29.49 -56.04
CA LEU A 20 -37.89 29.43 -57.43
C LEU A 20 -36.83 30.47 -57.85
N SER A 21 -35.56 30.05 -57.78
CA SER A 21 -34.57 30.35 -58.84
C SER A 21 -33.59 29.18 -58.97
N PRO A 22 -33.18 28.81 -60.21
CA PRO A 22 -32.42 27.59 -60.47
C PRO A 22 -30.97 27.78 -60.02
N VAL A 23 -30.56 27.00 -59.04
CA VAL A 23 -29.16 26.95 -58.58
C VAL A 23 -28.31 26.41 -59.72
N ALA A 24 -27.37 27.23 -60.20
CA ALA A 24 -26.23 26.75 -60.97
C ALA A 24 -25.47 25.75 -60.07
N PHE A 25 -25.46 24.49 -60.48
CA PHE A 25 -24.71 23.40 -59.85
C PHE A 25 -23.21 23.75 -59.84
N GLU A 26 -22.71 24.27 -58.72
CA GLU A 26 -21.31 24.07 -58.35
C GLU A 26 -21.25 22.83 -57.46
N ALA A 27 -20.54 21.80 -57.92
CA ALA A 27 -20.34 20.57 -57.20
C ALA A 27 -19.74 20.86 -55.81
N SER A 28 -20.48 20.52 -54.77
CA SER A 28 -19.98 20.44 -53.39
C SER A 28 -18.70 19.59 -53.36
N LYS A 29 -17.64 20.13 -52.74
CA LYS A 29 -16.32 19.51 -52.60
C LYS A 29 -16.28 18.30 -51.63
N GLY A 30 -17.43 17.67 -51.35
CA GLY A 30 -17.57 16.61 -50.34
C GLY A 30 -17.62 15.17 -50.88
N TYR A 31 -17.41 14.95 -52.18
CA TYR A 31 -17.51 13.63 -52.78
C TYR A 31 -16.15 12.92 -52.87
N ALA A 32 -16.17 11.64 -52.49
CA ALA A 32 -15.26 10.63 -53.02
C ALA A 32 -15.23 10.68 -54.55
N ALA A 33 -14.19 11.26 -55.16
CA ALA A 33 -14.06 11.29 -56.61
C ALA A 33 -13.36 10.02 -57.12
N PRO A 34 -13.90 9.31 -58.13
CA PRO A 34 -13.22 8.16 -58.70
C PRO A 34 -12.00 8.61 -59.52
N LEU A 35 -10.87 7.89 -59.40
CA LEU A 35 -9.80 7.93 -60.40
C LEU A 35 -10.23 7.06 -61.58
N GLU A 36 -10.43 7.67 -62.75
CA GLU A 36 -10.47 6.89 -63.99
C GLU A 36 -9.09 6.26 -64.22
N GLU A 37 -9.02 4.94 -64.36
CA GLU A 37 -7.81 4.26 -64.83
C GLU A 37 -7.58 4.63 -66.30
N ASN A 38 -6.85 5.72 -66.52
CA ASN A 38 -6.37 6.07 -67.84
C ASN A 38 -5.09 5.29 -68.15
N LYS A 39 -5.25 4.02 -68.58
CA LYS A 39 -4.16 3.24 -69.19
C LYS A 39 -4.64 2.52 -70.46
N GLY A 40 -4.37 3.18 -71.59
CA GLY A 40 -4.05 2.58 -72.89
C GLY A 40 -4.86 1.36 -73.37
N GLY A 41 -5.91 1.62 -74.14
CA GLY A 41 -6.18 0.87 -75.37
C GLY A 41 -6.72 -0.56 -75.26
N GLN A 42 -7.90 -0.73 -74.66
CA GLN A 42 -9.02 -1.59 -75.11
C GLN A 42 -10.16 -1.43 -74.08
N LEU A 43 -11.19 -0.65 -74.43
CA LEU A 43 -12.34 -0.35 -73.58
C LEU A 43 -13.56 -1.08 -74.13
N GLU A 44 -14.15 -1.99 -73.33
CA GLU A 44 -15.61 -2.13 -73.21
C GLU A 44 -16.12 -2.98 -72.02
N GLU A 45 -15.27 -3.59 -71.16
CA GLU A 45 -15.74 -4.33 -69.95
C GLU A 45 -15.80 -3.49 -68.65
N ASN A 46 -14.97 -2.44 -68.52
CA ASN A 46 -14.64 -1.79 -67.24
C ASN A 46 -15.48 -0.56 -66.80
N LYS A 47 -16.56 -0.21 -67.51
CA LYS A 47 -17.25 1.08 -67.28
C LYS A 47 -17.88 1.23 -65.87
N PHE A 48 -18.25 0.13 -65.22
CA PHE A 48 -19.02 0.14 -63.96
C PHE A 48 -18.28 -0.49 -62.77
N GLU A 49 -17.05 -0.98 -62.95
CA GLU A 49 -16.33 -1.80 -61.98
C GLU A 49 -15.28 -0.98 -61.20
N GLN A 50 -15.77 -0.06 -60.36
CA GLN A 50 -14.90 0.78 -59.53
C GLN A 50 -14.27 -0.03 -58.39
N ARG A 51 -12.93 -0.16 -58.40
CA ARG A 51 -12.18 -0.88 -57.36
C ARG A 51 -11.22 0.01 -56.55
N VAL A 52 -11.23 1.32 -56.81
CA VAL A 52 -10.44 2.32 -56.06
C VAL A 52 -11.40 3.36 -55.48
N PHE A 53 -11.29 3.64 -54.19
CA PHE A 53 -12.21 4.45 -53.41
C PHE A 53 -11.45 5.56 -52.69
N GLN A 54 -11.84 6.81 -52.95
CA GLN A 54 -11.44 7.95 -52.14
C GLN A 54 -12.44 8.08 -50.99
N LEU A 55 -12.01 7.96 -49.75
CA LEU A 55 -12.90 7.90 -48.60
C LEU A 55 -12.70 9.18 -47.77
N PRO A 56 -13.60 10.17 -47.87
CA PRO A 56 -13.51 11.36 -47.03
C PRO A 56 -13.73 10.98 -45.56
N GLY A 57 -13.04 11.67 -44.66
CA GLY A 57 -13.27 11.56 -43.23
C GLY A 57 -14.69 12.01 -42.88
N LYS A 58 -15.53 11.09 -42.41
CA LYS A 58 -16.92 11.37 -42.02
C LYS A 58 -17.11 11.55 -40.53
N GLY A 59 -16.06 11.32 -39.75
CA GLY A 59 -16.12 11.28 -38.30
C GLY A 59 -16.84 10.06 -37.73
N SER A 60 -16.83 9.98 -36.41
CA SER A 60 -17.42 8.88 -35.65
C SER A 60 -18.95 8.99 -35.60
N VAL A 61 -19.67 7.91 -35.96
CA VAL A 61 -21.12 7.82 -35.77
C VAL A 61 -21.53 7.87 -34.30
N GLU A 62 -20.61 7.52 -33.38
CA GLU A 62 -20.82 7.63 -31.94
C GLU A 62 -20.76 9.09 -31.48
N GLU A 63 -19.71 9.82 -31.87
CA GLU A 63 -19.56 11.24 -31.54
C GLU A 63 -20.72 12.05 -32.12
N GLU A 64 -21.12 11.72 -33.35
CA GLU A 64 -22.23 12.38 -34.02
C GLU A 64 -23.58 12.10 -33.33
N ASN A 65 -23.83 10.85 -32.93
CA ASN A 65 -25.02 10.48 -32.17
C ASN A 65 -25.12 11.26 -30.84
N ASN A 66 -24.00 11.37 -30.11
CA ASN A 66 -23.91 12.14 -28.88
C ASN A 66 -24.11 13.65 -29.11
N ARG A 67 -23.48 14.22 -30.16
CA ARG A 67 -23.64 15.63 -30.53
C ARG A 67 -25.09 15.98 -30.87
N LEU A 68 -25.75 15.12 -31.64
CA LEU A 68 -27.14 15.31 -32.08
C LEU A 68 -28.15 15.06 -30.95
N ARG A 69 -27.77 14.22 -29.98
CA ARG A 69 -28.58 13.74 -28.85
C ARG A 69 -29.76 12.89 -29.25
N VAL A 70 -29.54 12.02 -30.22
CA VAL A 70 -30.56 11.12 -30.77
C VAL A 70 -30.30 9.69 -30.31
N THR A 71 -31.29 8.82 -30.36
CA THR A 71 -31.10 7.41 -29.92
C THR A 71 -30.38 6.57 -30.98
N TRP A 72 -30.70 6.79 -32.25
CA TRP A 72 -30.22 5.95 -33.33
C TRP A 72 -29.03 6.56 -34.04
N LYS A 73 -28.05 5.72 -34.38
CA LYS A 73 -26.88 6.11 -35.15
C LYS A 73 -27.24 6.17 -36.63
N LEU A 74 -26.65 7.09 -37.38
CA LEU A 74 -26.71 7.09 -38.84
C LEU A 74 -25.81 6.00 -39.44
N SER A 75 -25.90 5.79 -40.75
CA SER A 75 -25.13 4.73 -41.41
C SER A 75 -23.63 5.03 -41.40
N ALA A 76 -22.84 4.03 -40.98
CA ALA A 76 -21.39 4.04 -41.10
C ALA A 76 -20.91 3.63 -42.50
N ASN A 77 -21.82 3.19 -43.38
CA ASN A 77 -21.47 2.54 -44.64
C ASN A 77 -21.14 3.54 -45.74
N GLU A 78 -19.93 3.43 -46.30
CA GLU A 78 -19.61 3.94 -47.63
C GLU A 78 -19.71 2.78 -48.64
N PRO A 79 -20.65 2.85 -49.62
CA PRO A 79 -20.90 1.74 -50.55
C PRO A 79 -19.77 1.55 -51.54
N THR A 80 -19.39 0.29 -51.78
CA THR A 80 -18.35 -0.07 -52.76
C THR A 80 -18.91 -0.63 -54.06
N GLY A 81 -20.14 -1.15 -54.04
CA GLY A 81 -20.70 -1.91 -55.17
C GLY A 81 -20.03 -3.27 -55.39
N ILE A 82 -19.33 -3.80 -54.36
CA ILE A 82 -18.64 -5.09 -54.37
C ILE A 82 -19.35 -6.06 -53.41
N TYR A 83 -19.65 -7.25 -53.89
CA TYR A 83 -20.16 -8.39 -53.14
C TYR A 83 -19.04 -9.41 -52.92
N ALA A 84 -18.87 -9.86 -51.68
CA ALA A 84 -17.97 -10.95 -51.31
C ALA A 84 -18.78 -12.23 -51.10
N GLU A 85 -18.36 -13.32 -51.74
CA GLU A 85 -18.93 -14.65 -51.49
C GLU A 85 -18.56 -15.18 -50.08
N PRO A 86 -19.32 -16.13 -49.52
CA PRO A 86 -18.96 -16.77 -48.26
C PRO A 86 -17.55 -17.38 -48.31
N ASN A 87 -16.69 -16.95 -47.37
CA ASN A 87 -15.27 -17.34 -47.25
C ASN A 87 -14.36 -16.86 -48.38
N GLU A 88 -14.81 -15.93 -49.23
CA GLU A 88 -13.95 -15.31 -50.23
C GLU A 88 -12.91 -14.39 -49.56
N GLU A 89 -11.65 -14.51 -49.99
CA GLU A 89 -10.59 -13.59 -49.57
C GLU A 89 -10.58 -12.32 -50.43
N ILE A 90 -10.80 -11.17 -49.79
CA ILE A 90 -10.70 -9.85 -50.40
C ILE A 90 -9.39 -9.21 -50.00
N THR A 91 -8.59 -8.79 -50.98
CA THR A 91 -7.34 -8.06 -50.74
C THR A 91 -7.54 -6.57 -50.95
N ILE A 92 -7.27 -5.79 -49.91
CA ILE A 92 -7.47 -4.34 -49.87
C ILE A 92 -6.16 -3.64 -49.53
N ASP A 93 -5.72 -2.70 -50.38
CA ASP A 93 -4.57 -1.84 -50.12
C ASP A 93 -5.04 -0.45 -49.65
N ILE A 94 -4.64 -0.06 -48.44
CA ILE A 94 -4.94 1.24 -47.84
C ILE A 94 -3.73 2.16 -48.01
N LYS A 95 -3.89 3.23 -48.78
CA LYS A 95 -2.84 4.25 -48.97
C LYS A 95 -2.92 5.33 -47.90
N GLY A 96 -1.75 5.84 -47.49
CA GLY A 96 -1.63 6.88 -46.47
C GLY A 96 -1.18 6.34 -45.12
N THR A 97 -1.45 7.08 -44.04
CA THR A 97 -1.03 6.73 -42.67
C THR A 97 -2.20 6.44 -41.73
N GLN A 98 -3.42 6.77 -42.14
CA GLN A 98 -4.63 6.59 -41.33
C GLN A 98 -5.22 5.20 -41.56
N SER A 99 -5.66 4.56 -40.48
CA SER A 99 -6.49 3.33 -40.55
C SER A 99 -7.95 3.69 -40.78
N ILE A 100 -8.69 2.75 -41.37
CA ILE A 100 -10.15 2.82 -41.57
C ILE A 100 -10.79 1.48 -41.20
N GLN A 101 -12.12 1.42 -41.23
CA GLN A 101 -12.86 0.16 -41.10
C GLN A 101 -13.45 -0.30 -42.43
N ALA A 102 -13.74 -1.59 -42.49
CA ALA A 102 -14.58 -2.19 -43.51
C ALA A 102 -15.62 -3.12 -42.89
N PHE A 103 -16.75 -3.29 -43.57
CA PHE A 103 -17.83 -4.18 -43.19
C PHE A 103 -18.11 -5.15 -44.33
N ILE A 104 -18.36 -6.42 -44.03
CA ILE A 104 -18.92 -7.37 -45.00
C ILE A 104 -20.28 -7.84 -44.49
N GLY A 105 -21.34 -7.44 -45.21
CA GLY A 105 -22.75 -7.67 -44.88
C GLY A 105 -23.53 -6.37 -44.66
N THR A 106 -24.85 -6.43 -44.69
CA THR A 106 -25.74 -5.28 -44.51
C THR A 106 -26.80 -5.57 -43.45
N ARG A 107 -26.86 -4.73 -42.41
CA ARG A 107 -27.82 -4.86 -41.29
C ARG A 107 -29.26 -4.90 -41.81
N SER A 108 -30.05 -5.83 -41.28
CA SER A 108 -31.44 -6.15 -41.69
C SER A 108 -31.67 -6.63 -43.12
N TYR A 109 -30.75 -6.38 -44.06
CA TYR A 109 -30.77 -7.02 -45.39
C TYR A 109 -30.38 -8.50 -45.28
N ASP A 110 -29.42 -8.78 -44.40
CA ASP A 110 -28.90 -10.10 -44.05
C ASP A 110 -29.44 -10.57 -42.71
N GLU A 111 -29.39 -11.89 -42.48
CA GLU A 111 -29.94 -12.49 -41.26
C GLU A 111 -29.18 -12.13 -39.98
N LYS A 112 -27.88 -11.82 -40.08
CA LYS A 112 -27.09 -11.30 -38.95
C LYS A 112 -26.28 -10.09 -39.38
N ASP A 113 -25.90 -9.30 -38.37
CA ASP A 113 -25.08 -8.10 -38.51
C ASP A 113 -23.77 -8.36 -39.29
N PRO A 114 -23.20 -7.32 -39.94
CA PRO A 114 -21.97 -7.44 -40.71
C PRO A 114 -20.78 -7.89 -39.87
N GLU A 115 -19.82 -8.54 -40.51
CA GLU A 115 -18.49 -8.75 -39.93
C GLU A 115 -17.66 -7.47 -40.11
N GLU A 116 -17.02 -7.00 -39.04
CA GLU A 116 -16.28 -5.73 -39.01
C GLU A 116 -14.77 -5.96 -39.04
N PHE A 117 -14.04 -5.18 -39.85
CA PHE A 117 -12.61 -5.33 -40.08
C PHE A 117 -11.89 -4.00 -39.89
N ASN A 118 -10.85 -3.98 -39.04
CA ASN A 118 -9.95 -2.84 -38.92
C ASN A 118 -8.85 -2.95 -39.99
N LEU A 119 -8.81 -1.99 -40.91
CA LEU A 119 -7.84 -1.97 -42.01
C LEU A 119 -6.69 -1.02 -41.67
N LYS A 120 -5.48 -1.56 -41.65
CA LYS A 120 -4.24 -0.79 -41.41
C LYS A 120 -3.69 -0.24 -42.73
N PRO A 121 -2.86 0.83 -42.70
CA PRO A 121 -2.10 1.23 -43.87
C PRO A 121 -1.33 0.07 -44.53
N GLY A 122 -1.37 0.00 -45.86
CA GLY A 122 -0.82 -1.08 -46.68
C GLY A 122 -1.83 -2.19 -46.99
N LYS A 123 -1.30 -3.38 -47.30
CA LYS A 123 -2.08 -4.54 -47.73
C LYS A 123 -2.78 -5.23 -46.56
N ASN A 124 -4.09 -5.44 -46.70
CA ASN A 124 -4.95 -6.19 -45.80
C ASN A 124 -5.60 -7.33 -46.59
N VAL A 125 -5.79 -8.49 -45.96
CA VAL A 125 -6.58 -9.61 -46.50
C VAL A 125 -7.68 -9.90 -45.50
N ILE A 126 -8.92 -9.81 -45.95
CA ILE A 126 -10.11 -10.02 -45.12
C ILE A 126 -11.01 -11.06 -45.77
N SER A 127 -11.78 -11.79 -44.98
CA SER A 127 -12.76 -12.77 -45.46
C SER A 127 -13.90 -12.86 -44.47
N SER A 128 -15.14 -12.96 -44.96
CA SER A 128 -16.33 -13.16 -44.12
C SER A 128 -16.87 -14.57 -44.33
N SER A 129 -17.14 -15.27 -43.23
CA SER A 129 -17.68 -16.65 -43.30
C SER A 129 -19.03 -16.74 -44.00
N ARG A 130 -19.77 -15.63 -44.05
CA ARG A 130 -21.13 -15.52 -44.58
C ARG A 130 -21.22 -14.77 -45.90
N GLY A 131 -20.17 -14.06 -46.29
CA GLY A 131 -20.19 -13.14 -47.41
C GLY A 131 -21.12 -11.94 -47.16
N GLY A 132 -21.32 -11.12 -48.19
CA GLY A 132 -22.14 -9.91 -48.12
C GLY A 132 -21.54 -8.73 -48.88
N ILE A 133 -22.23 -7.58 -48.83
CA ILE A 133 -21.73 -6.34 -49.47
C ILE A 133 -20.54 -5.81 -48.68
N LEU A 134 -19.48 -5.42 -49.39
CA LEU A 134 -18.34 -4.72 -48.81
C LEU A 134 -18.67 -3.23 -48.66
N TYR A 135 -18.47 -2.68 -47.46
CA TYR A 135 -18.52 -1.25 -47.19
C TYR A 135 -17.20 -0.79 -46.58
N PHE A 136 -16.85 0.47 -46.79
CA PHE A 136 -15.80 1.14 -46.04
C PHE A 136 -16.36 2.11 -45.02
N TYR A 137 -15.57 2.44 -44.01
CA TYR A 137 -15.88 3.48 -43.06
C TYR A 137 -14.62 4.23 -42.62
N ASN A 138 -14.51 5.48 -43.10
CA ASN A 138 -13.49 6.41 -42.65
C ASN A 138 -14.02 7.26 -41.49
N MET A 139 -13.77 6.80 -40.27
CA MET A 139 -14.19 7.46 -39.03
C MET A 139 -13.33 8.68 -38.63
N ASN A 140 -12.32 9.04 -39.40
CA ASN A 140 -11.52 10.23 -39.13
C ASN A 140 -12.37 11.50 -39.36
N ASN A 141 -12.21 12.53 -38.53
CA ASN A 141 -12.98 13.79 -38.64
C ASN A 141 -12.56 14.64 -39.85
N GLU A 142 -11.31 14.48 -40.32
CA GLU A 142 -10.75 15.19 -41.47
C GLU A 142 -9.81 14.28 -42.27
N GLY A 143 -9.53 14.69 -43.52
CA GLY A 143 -8.64 13.98 -44.44
C GLY A 143 -9.37 13.03 -45.39
N GLU A 144 -8.62 12.43 -46.30
CA GLU A 144 -9.11 11.46 -47.27
C GLU A 144 -8.19 10.24 -47.27
N VAL A 145 -8.77 9.04 -47.29
CA VAL A 145 -8.03 7.78 -47.38
C VAL A 145 -8.36 7.10 -48.70
N THR A 146 -7.33 6.69 -49.45
CA THR A 146 -7.55 5.90 -50.67
C THR A 146 -7.48 4.40 -50.34
N ALA A 147 -8.57 3.66 -50.61
CA ALA A 147 -8.64 2.21 -50.50
C ALA A 147 -8.74 1.57 -51.89
N SER A 148 -7.96 0.53 -52.16
CA SER A 148 -7.98 -0.20 -53.44
C SER A 148 -8.24 -1.68 -53.22
N VAL A 149 -9.34 -2.20 -53.78
CA VAL A 149 -9.66 -3.63 -53.78
C VAL A 149 -8.93 -4.29 -54.95
N THR A 150 -7.82 -4.96 -54.64
CA THR A 150 -6.88 -5.48 -55.64
C THR A 150 -7.16 -6.91 -56.06
N ASN A 151 -7.86 -7.69 -55.22
CA ASN A 151 -8.25 -9.07 -55.52
C ASN A 151 -9.52 -9.45 -54.74
N GLY A 152 -10.32 -10.34 -55.32
CA GLY A 152 -11.58 -10.82 -54.75
C GLY A 152 -12.74 -9.84 -54.97
N GLY A 153 -13.96 -10.35 -54.77
CA GLY A 153 -15.21 -9.64 -54.85
C GLY A 153 -15.71 -9.46 -56.27
N SER A 154 -17.03 -9.55 -56.43
CA SER A 154 -17.77 -9.35 -57.68
C SER A 154 -18.59 -8.06 -57.63
N HIS A 155 -18.76 -7.40 -58.77
CA HIS A 155 -19.56 -6.18 -58.86
C HIS A 155 -21.06 -6.47 -58.96
N PHE A 156 -21.88 -5.58 -58.40
CA PHE A 156 -23.33 -5.56 -58.56
C PHE A 156 -23.84 -4.13 -58.87
N PRO A 157 -25.11 -3.93 -59.26
CA PRO A 157 -25.64 -2.61 -59.59
C PRO A 157 -25.53 -1.61 -58.43
N LEU A 158 -24.76 -0.54 -58.64
CA LEU A 158 -24.65 0.62 -57.75
C LEU A 158 -24.87 1.91 -58.55
N PHE A 159 -26.02 2.54 -58.38
CA PHE A 159 -26.29 3.87 -58.90
C PHE A 159 -25.69 4.94 -57.98
N ILE A 160 -25.08 5.98 -58.56
CA ILE A 160 -24.49 7.09 -57.80
C ILE A 160 -24.97 8.39 -58.43
N LEU A 161 -25.73 9.17 -57.67
CA LEU A 161 -26.23 10.48 -58.09
C LEU A 161 -25.08 11.40 -58.49
N GLY A 162 -25.22 12.08 -59.63
CA GLY A 162 -24.19 12.96 -60.20
C GLY A 162 -23.09 12.25 -60.99
N LYS A 163 -22.97 10.92 -60.87
CA LYS A 163 -22.02 10.10 -61.66
C LYS A 163 -22.70 9.29 -62.75
N HIS A 164 -23.78 8.59 -62.41
CA HIS A 164 -24.49 7.69 -63.32
C HIS A 164 -25.76 8.36 -63.87
N THR A 165 -26.10 8.07 -65.13
CA THR A 165 -27.33 8.50 -65.79
C THR A 165 -28.40 7.40 -65.77
N LYS A 166 -29.65 7.73 -66.14
CA LYS A 166 -30.72 6.72 -66.34
C LYS A 166 -30.30 5.62 -67.33
N LYS A 167 -29.57 5.98 -68.38
CA LYS A 167 -29.06 5.02 -69.36
C LYS A 167 -28.05 4.06 -68.73
N ASP A 168 -27.12 4.58 -67.92
CA ASP A 168 -26.16 3.74 -67.19
C ASP A 168 -26.87 2.79 -66.22
N TRP A 169 -27.91 3.27 -65.54
CA TRP A 169 -28.75 2.44 -64.66
C TRP A 169 -29.41 1.28 -65.42
N ASP A 170 -30.03 1.57 -66.56
CA ASP A 170 -30.67 0.52 -67.38
C ASP A 170 -29.65 -0.48 -67.93
N GLU A 171 -28.44 -0.01 -68.28
CA GLU A 171 -27.31 -0.86 -68.66
C GLU A 171 -26.83 -1.74 -67.49
N MET A 172 -26.73 -1.22 -66.27
CA MET A 172 -26.38 -1.99 -65.07
C MET A 172 -27.39 -3.10 -64.79
N LEU A 173 -28.69 -2.78 -64.80
CA LEU A 173 -29.75 -3.76 -64.54
C LEU A 173 -29.87 -4.82 -65.65
N LYS A 174 -29.38 -4.52 -66.86
CA LYS A 174 -29.28 -5.48 -67.96
C LYS A 174 -28.02 -6.35 -67.86
N LYS A 175 -26.89 -5.79 -67.41
CA LYS A 175 -25.60 -6.48 -67.24
C LYS A 175 -25.67 -7.50 -66.10
N TYR A 176 -26.09 -7.07 -64.92
CA TYR A 176 -26.11 -7.90 -63.72
C TYR A 176 -27.49 -8.54 -63.54
N LYS A 177 -27.62 -9.81 -63.94
CA LYS A 177 -28.85 -10.59 -63.77
C LYS A 177 -28.85 -11.26 -62.40
N ASP A 178 -29.96 -11.13 -61.67
CA ASP A 178 -30.13 -11.68 -60.32
C ASP A 178 -28.98 -11.35 -59.35
N PRO A 179 -28.61 -10.05 -59.23
CA PRO A 179 -27.52 -9.65 -58.34
C PRO A 179 -27.90 -9.86 -56.87
N TYR A 180 -26.89 -10.07 -56.03
CA TYR A 180 -27.08 -10.21 -54.58
C TYR A 180 -27.89 -9.07 -53.96
N ALA A 181 -27.66 -7.84 -54.45
CA ALA A 181 -28.36 -6.63 -54.08
C ALA A 181 -28.36 -5.61 -55.22
N VAL A 182 -29.09 -4.52 -55.01
CA VAL A 182 -29.02 -3.29 -55.80
C VAL A 182 -28.88 -2.12 -54.82
N GLU A 183 -27.94 -1.21 -55.11
CA GLU A 183 -27.73 -0.02 -54.30
C GLU A 183 -27.94 1.28 -55.11
N LEU A 184 -28.53 2.27 -54.45
CA LEU A 184 -28.63 3.64 -54.96
C LEU A 184 -28.07 4.61 -53.92
N LYS A 185 -27.09 5.41 -54.34
CA LYS A 185 -26.39 6.37 -53.48
C LYS A 185 -26.73 7.80 -53.91
N GLY A 186 -27.29 8.56 -52.97
CA GLY A 186 -27.48 10.00 -53.06
C GLY A 186 -26.36 10.78 -52.36
N GLU A 187 -26.63 12.05 -52.07
CA GLU A 187 -25.73 12.93 -51.32
C GLU A 187 -25.82 12.68 -49.80
N ARG A 188 -27.01 12.30 -49.32
CA ARG A 188 -27.33 12.02 -47.91
C ARG A 188 -28.11 10.70 -47.72
N SER A 189 -28.53 10.07 -48.79
CA SER A 189 -29.30 8.82 -48.79
C SER A 189 -28.51 7.63 -49.37
N LEU A 190 -28.75 6.45 -48.83
CA LEU A 190 -28.27 5.17 -49.38
C LEU A 190 -29.41 4.15 -49.35
N ILE A 191 -29.78 3.59 -50.49
CA ILE A 191 -30.81 2.55 -50.58
C ILE A 191 -30.12 1.22 -50.85
N THR A 192 -30.42 0.18 -50.06
CA THR A 192 -29.99 -1.20 -50.31
C THR A 192 -31.23 -2.09 -50.43
N THR A 193 -31.47 -2.63 -51.62
CA THR A 193 -32.70 -3.37 -51.95
C THR A 193 -32.41 -4.59 -52.84
N THR A 194 -33.42 -5.40 -53.10
CA THR A 194 -33.40 -6.51 -54.04
C THR A 194 -33.63 -6.04 -55.47
N TYR A 195 -33.11 -6.80 -56.43
CA TYR A 195 -33.42 -6.60 -57.84
C TYR A 195 -34.93 -6.70 -58.11
N ASP A 196 -35.63 -7.62 -57.46
CA ASP A 196 -37.09 -7.81 -57.61
C ASP A 196 -37.88 -6.57 -57.21
N SER A 197 -37.54 -5.95 -56.07
CA SER A 197 -38.19 -4.71 -55.62
C SER A 197 -37.94 -3.55 -56.59
N VAL A 198 -36.72 -3.44 -57.15
CA VAL A 198 -36.41 -2.47 -58.21
C VAL A 198 -37.27 -2.72 -59.46
N GLN A 199 -37.31 -3.96 -59.95
CA GLN A 199 -38.11 -4.34 -61.12
C GLN A 199 -39.60 -4.09 -60.92
N LYS A 200 -40.09 -4.25 -59.68
CA LYS A 200 -41.51 -4.09 -59.35
C LYS A 200 -41.91 -2.62 -59.20
N TYR A 201 -41.12 -1.82 -58.49
CA TYR A 201 -41.53 -0.49 -58.02
C TYR A 201 -40.87 0.68 -58.76
N MET A 202 -39.73 0.48 -59.44
CA MET A 202 -39.03 1.56 -60.15
C MET A 202 -39.32 1.62 -61.67
N LYS A 203 -40.33 0.92 -62.18
CA LYS A 203 -40.60 0.85 -63.63
C LYS A 203 -40.77 2.22 -64.28
N ASN A 204 -41.42 3.14 -63.57
CA ASN A 204 -41.69 4.51 -64.02
C ASN A 204 -40.87 5.56 -63.25
N THR A 205 -39.81 5.13 -62.56
CA THR A 205 -39.02 6.01 -61.69
C THR A 205 -37.62 6.21 -62.25
N ASP A 206 -37.22 7.47 -62.41
CA ASP A 206 -35.83 7.82 -62.69
C ASP A 206 -35.03 7.76 -61.36
N PRO A 207 -33.93 6.98 -61.28
CA PRO A 207 -33.13 6.90 -60.07
C PRO A 207 -32.50 8.26 -59.68
N THR A 208 -32.27 9.15 -60.65
CA THR A 208 -31.75 10.51 -60.39
C THR A 208 -32.77 11.33 -59.59
N ASP A 209 -34.02 11.33 -60.03
CA ASP A 209 -35.08 12.11 -59.39
C ASP A 209 -35.49 11.49 -58.06
N LEU A 210 -35.49 10.16 -57.97
CA LEU A 210 -35.73 9.44 -56.71
C LEU A 210 -34.69 9.80 -55.65
N MET A 211 -33.40 9.72 -55.98
CA MET A 211 -32.34 10.03 -55.00
C MET A 211 -32.34 11.51 -54.60
N LYS A 212 -32.64 12.43 -55.54
CA LYS A 212 -32.85 13.85 -55.20
C LYS A 212 -34.02 14.06 -54.24
N LEU A 213 -35.12 13.33 -54.40
CA LEU A 213 -36.27 13.43 -53.50
C LEU A 213 -35.93 12.90 -52.10
N HIS A 214 -35.25 11.75 -51.98
CA HIS A 214 -34.76 11.24 -50.71
C HIS A 214 -33.82 12.24 -50.00
N ASP A 215 -32.85 12.80 -50.72
CA ASP A 215 -31.94 13.80 -50.16
C ASP A 215 -32.68 15.08 -49.75
N LYS A 216 -33.72 15.50 -50.50
CA LYS A 216 -34.59 16.63 -50.13
C LYS A 216 -35.35 16.34 -48.85
N ILE A 217 -35.94 15.16 -48.68
CA ILE A 217 -36.67 14.75 -47.48
C ILE A 217 -35.74 14.77 -46.25
N ILE A 218 -34.55 14.17 -46.37
CA ILE A 218 -33.55 14.18 -45.29
C ILE A 218 -33.14 15.60 -44.92
N ARG A 219 -33.01 16.51 -45.90
CA ARG A 219 -32.72 17.93 -45.64
C ARG A 219 -33.86 18.67 -44.96
N LEU A 220 -35.11 18.35 -45.27
CA LEU A 220 -36.29 18.91 -44.60
C LEU A 220 -36.31 18.48 -43.12
N GLU A 221 -36.05 17.22 -42.82
CA GLU A 221 -35.99 16.75 -41.43
C GLU A 221 -34.78 17.30 -40.67
N ASN A 222 -33.61 17.36 -41.32
CA ASN A 222 -32.45 18.07 -40.78
C ASN A 222 -32.79 19.53 -40.44
N ALA A 223 -33.53 20.22 -41.30
CA ALA A 223 -33.95 21.60 -41.05
C ALA A 223 -34.83 21.69 -39.80
N VAL A 224 -35.82 20.80 -39.60
CA VAL A 224 -36.62 20.71 -38.37
C VAL A 224 -35.75 20.48 -37.14
N ALA A 225 -34.71 19.65 -37.29
CA ALA A 225 -33.71 19.42 -36.26
C ALA A 225 -32.72 20.59 -36.09
N GLY A 226 -32.86 21.70 -36.82
CA GLY A 226 -31.94 22.84 -36.76
C GLY A 226 -30.53 22.51 -37.22
N LEU A 227 -30.42 21.67 -38.25
CA LEU A 227 -29.19 21.23 -38.89
C LEU A 227 -29.12 21.77 -40.32
N SER A 228 -27.95 22.27 -40.72
CA SER A 228 -27.69 22.65 -42.12
C SER A 228 -26.25 22.33 -42.54
N GLU A 229 -26.03 22.13 -43.84
CA GLU A 229 -24.74 21.73 -44.39
C GLU A 229 -23.70 22.88 -44.33
N ASP A 230 -24.14 24.13 -44.37
CA ASP A 230 -23.29 25.33 -44.29
C ASP A 230 -22.97 25.77 -42.85
N SER A 231 -23.58 25.12 -41.84
CA SER A 231 -23.37 25.45 -40.43
C SER A 231 -22.19 24.72 -39.80
N VAL A 232 -21.74 25.23 -38.66
CA VAL A 232 -20.66 24.65 -37.83
C VAL A 232 -21.16 24.26 -36.44
N GLY A 233 -20.38 23.44 -35.73
CA GLY A 233 -20.67 23.06 -34.35
C GLY A 233 -21.95 22.23 -34.20
N VAL A 234 -22.81 22.60 -33.24
CA VAL A 234 -24.04 21.84 -32.92
C VAL A 234 -25.14 21.94 -33.98
N ALA A 235 -24.99 22.84 -34.96
CA ALA A 235 -25.93 23.04 -36.06
C ALA A 235 -25.46 22.45 -37.40
N LYS A 236 -24.25 21.86 -37.46
CA LYS A 236 -23.74 21.21 -38.67
C LYS A 236 -24.55 19.94 -38.96
N SER A 237 -25.02 19.78 -40.20
CA SER A 237 -25.66 18.54 -40.65
C SER A 237 -24.67 17.37 -40.68
N PRO A 238 -25.12 16.15 -40.35
CA PRO A 238 -24.29 14.96 -40.44
C PRO A 238 -23.85 14.67 -41.88
N THR A 239 -22.65 14.11 -42.00
CA THR A 239 -22.10 13.67 -43.29
C THR A 239 -22.38 12.19 -43.59
N HIS A 240 -22.83 11.44 -42.58
CA HIS A 240 -23.29 10.06 -42.67
C HIS A 240 -24.62 9.96 -43.42
N TYR A 241 -24.87 8.79 -44.01
CA TYR A 241 -26.09 8.55 -44.78
C TYR A 241 -27.25 8.14 -43.87
N VAL A 242 -28.46 8.53 -44.27
CA VAL A 242 -29.67 7.78 -43.92
C VAL A 242 -29.76 6.60 -44.88
N GLN A 243 -29.62 5.39 -44.34
CA GLN A 243 -29.68 4.17 -45.16
C GLN A 243 -31.06 3.53 -45.07
N PHE A 244 -31.69 3.29 -46.22
CA PHE A 244 -32.98 2.63 -46.39
C PHE A 244 -32.72 1.18 -46.84
N VAL A 245 -33.13 0.20 -46.03
CA VAL A 245 -32.80 -1.20 -46.27
C VAL A 245 -34.04 -2.05 -46.42
N GLU A 246 -34.09 -2.85 -47.49
CA GLU A 246 -35.10 -3.90 -47.62
C GLU A 246 -34.81 -5.08 -46.68
N LYS A 247 -35.73 -5.39 -45.78
CA LYS A 247 -35.67 -6.60 -44.95
C LYS A 247 -36.19 -7.81 -45.73
N ARG A 248 -35.30 -8.44 -46.50
CA ARG A 248 -35.64 -9.57 -47.41
C ARG A 248 -36.32 -10.75 -46.73
N LYS A 249 -35.99 -11.01 -45.46
CA LYS A 249 -36.58 -12.08 -44.64
C LYS A 249 -37.27 -11.47 -43.41
N PRO A 250 -38.48 -10.91 -43.57
CA PRO A 250 -39.19 -10.28 -42.46
C PRO A 250 -39.76 -11.32 -41.50
N ALA A 251 -39.75 -11.01 -40.21
CA ALA A 251 -40.46 -11.78 -39.20
C ALA A 251 -41.95 -11.42 -39.23
N LYS A 252 -42.79 -12.30 -38.65
CA LYS A 252 -44.24 -12.04 -38.56
C LYS A 252 -44.49 -10.77 -37.75
N GLY A 253 -45.16 -9.80 -38.36
CA GLY A 253 -45.49 -8.51 -37.73
C GLY A 253 -44.54 -7.36 -38.07
N ASP A 254 -43.44 -7.62 -38.79
CA ASP A 254 -42.60 -6.54 -39.31
C ASP A 254 -43.33 -5.75 -40.41
N PHE A 255 -43.09 -4.43 -40.46
CA PHE A 255 -43.58 -3.58 -41.54
C PHE A 255 -42.51 -2.55 -41.96
N MET A 256 -42.30 -1.54 -41.12
CA MET A 256 -41.25 -0.53 -41.24
C MET A 256 -40.66 -0.29 -39.85
N PHE A 257 -39.39 0.09 -39.77
CA PHE A 257 -38.73 0.39 -38.49
C PHE A 257 -37.46 1.21 -38.68
N ALA A 258 -37.06 1.95 -37.64
CA ALA A 258 -35.75 2.57 -37.51
C ALA A 258 -34.95 1.92 -36.37
N LYS A 259 -33.66 1.69 -36.62
CA LYS A 259 -32.68 1.19 -35.64
C LYS A 259 -31.34 1.88 -35.86
N HIS A 260 -30.34 1.56 -35.04
CA HIS A 260 -28.97 2.00 -35.34
C HIS A 260 -28.60 1.65 -36.80
N TYR A 261 -27.99 2.62 -37.45
CA TYR A 261 -27.41 2.60 -38.80
C TYR A 261 -28.38 2.68 -39.98
N HIS A 262 -29.68 2.42 -39.83
CA HIS A 262 -30.60 2.35 -40.97
C HIS A 262 -32.09 2.40 -40.59
N THR A 263 -32.92 2.68 -41.59
CA THR A 263 -34.35 2.37 -41.62
C THR A 263 -34.59 1.08 -42.43
N GLY A 264 -35.56 0.27 -42.01
CA GLY A 264 -35.84 -1.05 -42.57
C GLY A 264 -37.28 -1.18 -43.05
N TYR A 265 -37.48 -1.83 -44.20
CA TYR A 265 -38.79 -1.97 -44.85
C TYR A 265 -38.97 -3.39 -45.38
N ILE A 266 -40.13 -4.01 -45.13
CA ILE A 266 -40.44 -5.31 -45.73
C ILE A 266 -40.61 -5.19 -47.26
N PRO A 267 -40.48 -6.27 -48.06
CA PRO A 267 -40.51 -6.18 -49.52
C PRO A 267 -41.78 -5.52 -50.08
N THR A 268 -42.95 -5.73 -49.44
CA THR A 268 -44.21 -5.10 -49.87
C THR A 268 -44.30 -3.61 -49.53
N ALA A 269 -43.50 -3.13 -48.58
CA ALA A 269 -43.40 -1.73 -48.17
C ALA A 269 -42.36 -0.94 -48.99
N MET A 270 -41.46 -1.62 -49.70
CA MET A 270 -40.44 -0.98 -50.55
C MET A 270 -41.04 -0.09 -51.66
N ASN A 271 -42.32 -0.25 -52.00
CA ASN A 271 -43.02 0.66 -52.90
C ASN A 271 -42.91 2.12 -52.43
N ARG A 272 -43.01 2.38 -51.13
CA ARG A 272 -42.94 3.74 -50.57
C ARG A 272 -41.53 4.34 -50.61
N VAL A 273 -40.50 3.51 -50.76
CA VAL A 273 -39.10 3.94 -50.82
C VAL A 273 -38.64 4.10 -52.28
N LEU A 274 -39.13 3.26 -53.18
CA LEU A 274 -38.63 3.15 -54.56
C LEU A 274 -39.53 3.80 -55.61
N ASP A 275 -40.83 3.91 -55.38
CA ASP A 275 -41.76 4.59 -56.28
C ASP A 275 -41.80 6.08 -55.93
N ILE A 276 -41.32 6.92 -56.85
CA ILE A 276 -41.20 8.37 -56.62
C ILE A 276 -42.56 9.04 -56.36
N GLU A 277 -43.63 8.62 -57.02
CA GLU A 277 -44.95 9.24 -56.82
C GLU A 277 -45.52 8.88 -55.45
N VAL A 278 -45.32 7.63 -55.02
CA VAL A 278 -45.73 7.18 -53.69
C VAL A 278 -44.89 7.87 -52.62
N LEU A 279 -43.57 7.95 -52.79
CA LEU A 279 -42.69 8.64 -51.83
C LEU A 279 -43.04 10.12 -51.71
N GLU A 280 -43.45 10.78 -52.80
CA GLU A 280 -43.79 12.21 -52.78
C GLU A 280 -45.18 12.48 -52.18
N LYS A 281 -46.19 11.66 -52.47
CA LYS A 281 -47.60 11.93 -52.13
C LYS A 281 -48.17 11.11 -50.97
N ASP A 282 -47.64 9.91 -50.73
CA ASP A 282 -48.09 8.94 -49.71
C ASP A 282 -46.89 8.33 -48.97
N GLY A 283 -45.86 9.15 -48.74
CA GLY A 283 -44.56 8.74 -48.20
C GLY A 283 -44.47 8.69 -46.68
N TRP A 284 -45.60 8.73 -45.95
CA TRP A 284 -45.62 8.86 -44.48
C TRP A 284 -44.71 7.86 -43.78
N GLY A 285 -44.73 6.59 -44.21
CA GLY A 285 -43.91 5.52 -43.63
C GLY A 285 -42.40 5.86 -43.64
N PRO A 286 -41.78 6.02 -44.82
CA PRO A 286 -40.39 6.47 -44.90
C PRO A 286 -40.08 7.76 -44.14
N TRP A 287 -40.93 8.80 -44.22
CA TRP A 287 -40.70 10.05 -43.49
C TRP A 287 -40.72 9.83 -41.96
N HIS A 288 -41.62 8.98 -41.47
CA HIS A 288 -41.70 8.60 -40.06
C HIS A 288 -40.45 7.84 -39.60
N GLU A 289 -39.98 6.86 -40.37
CA GLU A 289 -38.77 6.11 -39.98
C GLU A 289 -37.51 6.97 -39.98
N VAL A 290 -37.38 7.93 -40.91
CA VAL A 290 -36.27 8.89 -40.89
C VAL A 290 -36.42 9.85 -39.71
N GLY A 291 -37.65 10.24 -39.35
CA GLY A 291 -37.93 11.07 -38.16
C GLY A 291 -37.43 10.43 -36.87
N HIS A 292 -37.51 9.09 -36.74
CA HIS A 292 -36.95 8.39 -35.58
C HIS A 292 -35.44 8.57 -35.45
N LEU A 293 -34.70 8.76 -36.55
CA LEU A 293 -33.26 9.04 -36.52
C LEU A 293 -32.95 10.47 -36.03
N HIS A 294 -33.92 11.38 -36.14
CA HIS A 294 -33.80 12.78 -35.70
C HIS A 294 -34.34 13.04 -34.29
N GLN A 295 -35.16 12.13 -33.73
CA GLN A 295 -35.74 12.30 -32.40
C GLN A 295 -34.70 12.48 -31.30
N GLN A 296 -34.71 13.65 -30.67
CA GLN A 296 -33.84 13.97 -29.56
C GLN A 296 -34.30 13.31 -28.25
N GLU A 297 -33.39 12.55 -27.64
CA GLU A 297 -33.61 11.81 -26.40
C GLU A 297 -34.01 12.71 -25.21
N PRO A 298 -33.42 13.91 -24.99
CA PRO A 298 -33.71 14.75 -23.82
C PRO A 298 -35.14 15.24 -23.68
N TRP A 299 -35.99 15.15 -24.71
CA TRP A 299 -37.41 15.49 -24.63
C TRP A 299 -38.31 14.41 -25.25
N LYS A 300 -37.78 13.20 -25.40
CA LYS A 300 -38.54 12.00 -25.76
C LYS A 300 -38.71 11.11 -24.52
N TRP A 301 -39.80 11.31 -23.79
CA TRP A 301 -40.21 10.38 -22.74
C TRP A 301 -40.93 9.17 -23.33
N SER A 302 -41.10 8.10 -22.54
CA SER A 302 -41.57 6.80 -23.03
C SER A 302 -42.87 6.85 -23.85
N LYS A 303 -43.83 7.67 -23.44
CA LYS A 303 -45.16 7.81 -24.07
C LYS A 303 -45.17 8.54 -25.41
N VAL A 304 -44.12 9.31 -25.73
CA VAL A 304 -44.10 10.15 -26.93
C VAL A 304 -43.12 9.68 -28.00
N ARG A 305 -42.58 8.46 -27.86
CA ARG A 305 -41.72 7.83 -28.87
C ARG A 305 -42.38 7.78 -30.25
N GLU A 306 -43.64 7.38 -30.35
CA GLU A 306 -44.39 7.30 -31.61
C GLU A 306 -45.16 8.61 -31.91
N VAL A 307 -44.84 9.69 -31.20
CA VAL A 307 -45.54 10.98 -31.27
C VAL A 307 -44.62 12.06 -31.81
N THR A 308 -43.48 12.33 -31.16
CA THR A 308 -42.57 13.41 -31.57
C THR A 308 -41.91 13.15 -32.92
N VAL A 309 -41.83 11.89 -33.34
CA VAL A 309 -41.40 11.49 -34.69
C VAL A 309 -42.28 12.12 -35.78
N ASN A 310 -43.58 12.28 -35.53
CA ASN A 310 -44.50 12.79 -36.54
C ASN A 310 -44.37 14.31 -36.75
N ILE A 311 -43.62 15.03 -35.91
CA ILE A 311 -43.28 16.44 -36.17
C ILE A 311 -42.49 16.56 -37.48
N TYR A 312 -41.57 15.62 -37.72
CA TYR A 312 -40.78 15.53 -38.95
C TYR A 312 -41.65 15.12 -40.14
N SER A 313 -42.45 14.07 -39.99
CA SER A 313 -43.37 13.60 -41.03
C SER A 313 -44.33 14.70 -41.50
N LEU A 314 -44.94 15.43 -40.56
CA LEU A 314 -45.83 16.56 -40.87
C LEU A 314 -45.08 17.71 -41.57
N ALA A 315 -43.85 18.00 -41.15
CA ALA A 315 -43.04 19.02 -41.80
C ALA A 315 -42.69 18.65 -43.25
N VAL A 316 -42.34 17.38 -43.51
CA VAL A 316 -42.11 16.85 -44.87
C VAL A 316 -43.40 16.90 -45.68
N GLN A 317 -44.51 16.39 -45.14
CA GLN A 317 -45.83 16.39 -45.79
C GLN A 317 -46.24 17.82 -46.22
N LYS A 318 -46.08 18.79 -45.32
CA LYS A 318 -46.34 20.22 -45.59
C LYS A 318 -45.43 20.78 -46.67
N ALA A 319 -44.12 20.51 -46.59
CA ALA A 319 -43.12 21.05 -47.52
C ALA A 319 -43.22 20.46 -48.94
N LEU A 320 -43.78 19.25 -49.08
CA LEU A 320 -44.11 18.64 -50.37
C LEU A 320 -45.49 19.09 -50.91
N GLY A 321 -46.25 19.87 -50.14
CA GLY A 321 -47.55 20.41 -50.56
C GLY A 321 -48.71 19.43 -50.43
N ASN A 322 -48.57 18.38 -49.62
CA ASN A 322 -49.61 17.40 -49.35
C ASN A 322 -50.56 17.91 -48.24
N GLN A 323 -51.79 17.39 -48.22
CA GLN A 323 -52.74 17.65 -47.13
C GLN A 323 -52.21 17.06 -45.82
N LEU A 324 -52.26 17.86 -44.74
CA LEU A 324 -51.79 17.42 -43.43
C LEU A 324 -52.75 16.43 -42.78
N GLU A 325 -52.22 15.32 -42.27
CA GLU A 325 -52.97 14.29 -41.55
C GLU A 325 -53.20 14.67 -40.07
N MET A 326 -53.80 15.84 -39.81
CA MET A 326 -54.02 16.36 -38.45
C MET A 326 -55.49 16.41 -38.00
N ASP A 327 -56.46 16.28 -38.91
CA ASP A 327 -57.88 16.50 -38.59
C ASP A 327 -58.40 15.57 -37.48
N GLU A 328 -58.08 14.27 -37.54
CA GLU A 328 -58.45 13.31 -36.50
C GLU A 328 -57.73 13.58 -35.17
N HIS A 329 -56.45 13.96 -35.24
CA HIS A 329 -55.66 14.33 -34.06
C HIS A 329 -56.25 15.56 -33.35
N TYR A 330 -56.64 16.60 -34.10
CA TYR A 330 -57.29 17.79 -33.56
C TYR A 330 -58.62 17.46 -32.89
N LYS A 331 -59.47 16.66 -33.55
CA LYS A 331 -60.76 16.24 -32.99
C LYS A 331 -60.58 15.53 -31.65
N ASN A 332 -59.78 14.46 -31.61
CA ASN A 332 -59.54 13.66 -30.41
C ASN A 332 -58.90 14.51 -29.29
N SER A 333 -58.03 15.44 -29.66
CA SER A 333 -57.38 16.36 -28.73
C SER A 333 -58.36 17.36 -28.11
N PHE A 334 -59.26 17.94 -28.89
CA PHE A 334 -60.21 18.92 -28.38
C PHE A 334 -61.28 18.26 -27.51
N GLU A 335 -61.71 17.04 -27.81
CA GLU A 335 -62.54 16.22 -26.91
C GLU A 335 -61.84 15.97 -25.56
N TYR A 336 -60.51 15.76 -25.56
CA TYR A 336 -59.73 15.65 -24.32
C TYR A 336 -59.63 16.98 -23.56
N LEU A 337 -59.43 18.10 -24.27
CA LEU A 337 -59.37 19.44 -23.67
C LEU A 337 -60.73 19.93 -23.12
N GLU A 338 -61.85 19.26 -23.41
CA GLU A 338 -63.15 19.54 -22.78
C GLU A 338 -63.28 18.95 -21.37
N LYS A 339 -62.48 17.92 -21.02
CA LYS A 339 -62.49 17.33 -19.67
C LYS A 339 -62.12 18.36 -18.59
N PRO A 340 -62.55 18.21 -17.33
CA PRO A 340 -62.05 19.06 -16.24
C PRO A 340 -60.52 19.02 -16.14
N LYS A 341 -59.85 20.15 -15.91
CA LYS A 341 -58.37 20.22 -15.87
C LYS A 341 -57.72 19.20 -14.91
N ALA A 342 -58.37 18.91 -13.78
CA ALA A 342 -57.88 17.95 -12.79
C ALA A 342 -57.88 16.49 -13.29
N GLU A 343 -58.59 16.19 -14.38
CA GLU A 343 -58.68 14.86 -15.00
C GLU A 343 -57.81 14.74 -16.26
N ARG A 344 -57.06 15.79 -16.60
CA ARG A 344 -56.18 15.82 -17.78
C ARG A 344 -54.78 15.38 -17.37
N PHE A 345 -54.35 14.25 -17.91
CA PHE A 345 -52.97 13.76 -17.80
C PHE A 345 -52.41 13.54 -19.21
N ILE A 346 -51.30 14.20 -19.52
CA ILE A 346 -50.74 14.20 -20.89
C ILE A 346 -50.45 12.79 -21.43
N ASP A 347 -50.15 11.84 -20.54
CA ASP A 347 -49.81 10.46 -20.88
C ASP A 347 -51.03 9.57 -21.21
N ASP A 348 -52.25 10.08 -21.00
CA ASP A 348 -53.52 9.38 -21.29
C ASP A 348 -54.02 9.63 -22.73
N ILE A 349 -53.32 10.47 -23.50
CA ILE A 349 -53.65 10.84 -24.88
C ILE A 349 -52.42 10.70 -25.78
N ASN A 350 -52.61 10.70 -27.11
CA ASN A 350 -51.56 10.98 -28.09
C ASN A 350 -51.40 12.52 -28.24
N PRO A 351 -50.35 13.15 -27.69
CA PRO A 351 -50.23 14.60 -27.64
C PRO A 351 -49.62 15.23 -28.92
N LEU A 352 -49.71 14.59 -30.10
CA LEU A 352 -49.16 15.15 -31.34
C LEU A 352 -49.66 16.58 -31.61
N THR A 353 -50.94 16.85 -31.35
CA THR A 353 -51.54 18.17 -31.47
C THR A 353 -50.83 19.22 -30.60
N MET A 354 -50.49 18.91 -29.34
CA MET A 354 -49.77 19.82 -28.44
C MET A 354 -48.40 20.20 -29.04
N PHE A 355 -47.67 19.22 -29.56
CA PHE A 355 -46.39 19.47 -30.21
C PHE A 355 -46.58 20.33 -31.47
N TRP A 356 -47.45 19.89 -32.38
CA TRP A 356 -47.66 20.60 -33.65
C TRP A 356 -48.18 22.03 -33.48
N GLN A 357 -48.98 22.29 -32.44
CA GLN A 357 -49.42 23.64 -32.08
C GLN A 357 -48.26 24.60 -31.84
N LEU A 358 -47.16 24.15 -31.25
CA LEU A 358 -45.98 25.01 -31.05
C LEU A 358 -45.39 25.46 -32.39
N ASN A 359 -45.40 24.59 -33.41
CA ASN A 359 -44.99 24.97 -34.77
C ASN A 359 -45.99 25.92 -35.44
N VAL A 360 -47.30 25.67 -35.31
CA VAL A 360 -48.34 26.56 -35.85
C VAL A 360 -48.24 27.96 -35.24
N VAL A 361 -48.09 28.03 -33.91
CA VAL A 361 -48.13 29.28 -33.13
C VAL A 361 -46.86 30.11 -33.30
N TYR A 362 -45.68 29.48 -33.25
CA TYR A 362 -44.38 30.15 -33.22
C TYR A 362 -43.62 30.12 -34.54
N GLY A 363 -44.09 29.34 -35.52
CA GLY A 363 -43.51 29.25 -36.86
C GLY A 363 -42.42 28.18 -37.00
N GLU A 364 -41.95 28.02 -38.24
CA GLU A 364 -41.05 26.92 -38.67
C GLU A 364 -39.69 26.90 -37.96
N HIS A 365 -39.27 28.02 -37.34
CA HIS A 365 -38.00 28.11 -36.61
C HIS A 365 -38.09 27.68 -35.15
N PHE A 366 -39.29 27.39 -34.62
CA PHE A 366 -39.46 26.96 -33.24
C PHE A 366 -38.69 25.67 -32.93
N TYR A 367 -38.97 24.59 -33.67
CA TYR A 367 -38.29 23.31 -33.48
C TYR A 367 -36.80 23.35 -33.79
N PRO A 368 -36.34 23.98 -34.87
CA PRO A 368 -34.91 24.15 -35.14
C PRO A 368 -34.17 24.76 -33.94
N ARG A 369 -34.74 25.82 -33.34
CA ARG A 369 -34.17 26.51 -32.19
C ARG A 369 -34.26 25.68 -30.92
N LEU A 370 -35.34 24.92 -30.72
CA LEU A 370 -35.48 23.98 -29.62
C LEU A 370 -34.39 22.90 -29.67
N HIS A 371 -34.17 22.30 -30.83
CA HIS A 371 -33.13 21.28 -31.01
C HIS A 371 -31.74 21.80 -30.67
N GLN A 372 -31.40 22.98 -31.18
CA GLN A 372 -30.12 23.64 -30.92
C GLN A 372 -29.98 24.01 -29.44
N ALA A 373 -31.04 24.53 -28.81
CA ALA A 373 -31.04 24.87 -27.39
C ALA A 373 -30.81 23.64 -26.51
N TYR A 374 -31.42 22.49 -26.86
CA TYR A 374 -31.08 21.22 -26.23
C TYR A 374 -29.61 20.92 -26.45
N ARG A 375 -29.08 20.83 -27.68
CA ARG A 375 -27.66 20.49 -27.96
C ARG A 375 -26.61 21.31 -27.19
N LEU A 376 -26.96 22.50 -26.71
CA LEU A 376 -26.10 23.39 -25.92
C LEU A 376 -26.15 23.17 -24.39
N LEU A 377 -27.12 22.39 -23.88
CA LEU A 377 -27.18 22.09 -22.45
C LEU A 377 -25.92 21.31 -22.01
N PRO A 378 -25.29 21.65 -20.88
CA PRO A 378 -24.24 20.80 -20.36
C PRO A 378 -24.80 19.42 -19.98
N GLN A 379 -23.93 18.42 -19.97
CA GLN A 379 -24.28 17.05 -19.60
C GLN A 379 -24.92 17.00 -18.20
N SER A 380 -24.47 17.85 -17.27
CA SER A 380 -25.03 18.01 -15.92
C SER A 380 -26.51 18.43 -15.87
N GLU A 381 -27.03 19.07 -16.91
CA GLU A 381 -28.43 19.53 -17.02
C GLU A 381 -29.31 18.58 -17.82
N MET A 382 -28.78 17.44 -18.28
CA MET A 382 -29.57 16.44 -18.99
C MET A 382 -30.60 15.79 -18.07
N PRO A 383 -31.81 15.50 -18.58
CA PRO A 383 -32.80 14.75 -17.82
C PRO A 383 -32.49 13.25 -17.89
N HIS A 384 -32.68 12.55 -16.78
CA HIS A 384 -32.44 11.12 -16.61
C HIS A 384 -33.73 10.30 -16.43
N SER A 385 -34.85 10.97 -16.16
CA SER A 385 -36.17 10.34 -16.04
C SER A 385 -37.21 10.98 -16.96
N ASP A 386 -38.30 10.26 -17.22
CA ASP A 386 -39.44 10.77 -17.99
C ASP A 386 -40.02 12.05 -17.37
N GLU A 387 -40.05 12.15 -16.04
CA GLU A 387 -40.53 13.34 -15.36
C GLU A 387 -39.58 14.53 -15.57
N GLU A 388 -38.27 14.33 -15.40
CA GLU A 388 -37.30 15.39 -15.69
C GLU A 388 -37.34 15.84 -17.16
N LYS A 389 -37.57 14.91 -18.11
CA LYS A 389 -37.73 15.23 -19.54
C LYS A 389 -38.93 16.16 -19.76
N LYS A 390 -40.08 15.84 -19.16
CA LYS A 390 -41.31 16.66 -19.24
C LYS A 390 -41.10 18.05 -18.65
N GLN A 391 -40.53 18.11 -17.45
CA GLN A 391 -40.25 19.35 -16.72
C GLN A 391 -39.27 20.25 -17.49
N LEU A 392 -38.19 19.67 -18.02
CA LEU A 392 -37.23 20.39 -18.85
C LEU A 392 -37.85 20.85 -20.17
N PHE A 393 -38.75 20.06 -20.78
CA PHE A 393 -39.47 20.45 -21.99
C PHE A 393 -40.29 21.72 -21.77
N ILE A 394 -41.05 21.83 -20.69
CA ILE A 394 -41.82 23.05 -20.34
C ILE A 394 -40.91 24.28 -20.26
N TYR A 395 -39.75 24.13 -19.60
CA TYR A 395 -38.78 25.21 -19.45
C TYR A 395 -38.15 25.61 -20.79
N MET A 396 -37.67 24.64 -21.56
CA MET A 396 -36.95 24.88 -22.80
C MET A 396 -37.85 25.46 -23.89
N THR A 397 -39.09 25.00 -24.02
CA THR A 397 -40.04 25.59 -24.96
C THR A 397 -40.40 27.02 -24.59
N SER A 398 -40.60 27.32 -23.29
CA SER A 398 -40.86 28.69 -22.83
C SER A 398 -39.70 29.63 -23.17
N LYS A 399 -38.46 29.17 -22.93
CA LYS A 399 -37.24 29.91 -23.26
C LYS A 399 -37.09 30.16 -24.77
N VAL A 400 -37.39 29.16 -25.59
CA VAL A 400 -37.30 29.26 -27.05
C VAL A 400 -38.39 30.14 -27.65
N ALA A 401 -39.62 30.01 -27.15
CA ALA A 401 -40.73 30.88 -27.52
C ALA A 401 -40.51 32.33 -27.06
N GLY A 402 -39.69 32.53 -26.01
CA GLY A 402 -39.55 33.83 -25.35
C GLY A 402 -40.85 34.26 -24.67
N GLN A 403 -41.68 33.31 -24.24
CA GLN A 403 -42.97 33.50 -23.59
C GLN A 403 -43.17 32.44 -22.50
N ASN A 404 -43.95 32.78 -21.47
CA ASN A 404 -44.29 31.84 -20.41
C ASN A 404 -45.38 30.87 -20.90
N LEU A 405 -44.99 29.62 -21.19
CA LEU A 405 -45.88 28.56 -21.69
C LEU A 405 -46.55 27.73 -20.59
N ILE A 406 -46.39 28.07 -19.31
CA ILE A 406 -47.03 27.33 -18.22
C ILE A 406 -48.55 27.16 -18.44
N PRO A 407 -49.33 28.20 -18.80
CA PRO A 407 -50.77 28.04 -19.00
C PRO A 407 -51.11 27.07 -20.14
N PHE A 408 -50.29 27.03 -21.20
CA PHE A 408 -50.47 26.10 -22.30
C PHE A 408 -50.28 24.65 -21.85
N PHE A 409 -49.22 24.35 -21.10
CA PHE A 409 -48.96 22.99 -20.64
C PHE A 409 -49.95 22.53 -19.56
N GLU A 410 -50.42 23.44 -18.69
CA GLU A 410 -51.47 23.13 -17.73
C GLU A 410 -52.80 22.74 -18.40
N GLU A 411 -53.15 23.33 -19.55
CA GLU A 411 -54.34 22.92 -20.32
C GLU A 411 -54.22 21.49 -20.86
N TRP A 412 -53.00 21.09 -21.21
CA TRP A 412 -52.69 19.76 -21.73
C TRP A 412 -52.51 18.69 -20.64
N GLY A 413 -52.55 19.06 -19.36
CA GLY A 413 -52.31 18.13 -18.25
C GLY A 413 -50.83 17.83 -18.02
N LEU A 414 -49.95 18.78 -18.38
CA LEU A 414 -48.50 18.73 -18.14
C LEU A 414 -48.08 19.87 -17.21
N THR A 415 -48.29 19.68 -15.91
CA THR A 415 -48.09 20.73 -14.91
C THR A 415 -46.61 20.87 -14.52
N PRO A 416 -46.03 22.09 -14.49
CA PRO A 416 -44.67 22.28 -14.00
C PRO A 416 -44.61 22.09 -12.48
N ASN A 417 -43.52 21.49 -12.00
CA ASN A 417 -43.19 21.48 -10.58
C ASN A 417 -42.74 22.88 -10.09
N ASP A 418 -42.58 23.03 -8.77
CA ASP A 418 -42.25 24.32 -8.15
C ASP A 418 -40.92 24.89 -8.68
N ASP A 419 -39.91 24.04 -8.87
CA ASP A 419 -38.59 24.45 -9.39
C ASP A 419 -38.68 25.03 -10.81
N ILE A 420 -39.40 24.36 -11.71
CA ILE A 420 -39.58 24.82 -13.10
C ILE A 420 -40.44 26.08 -13.13
N ARG A 421 -41.51 26.13 -12.33
CA ARG A 421 -42.37 27.31 -12.20
C ARG A 421 -41.54 28.51 -11.76
N GLU A 422 -40.76 28.38 -10.70
CA GLU A 422 -39.91 29.44 -10.19
C GLU A 422 -38.84 29.86 -11.23
N LYS A 423 -38.22 28.91 -11.94
CA LYS A 423 -37.25 29.21 -13.02
C LYS A 423 -37.86 30.04 -14.15
N ILE A 424 -39.07 29.71 -14.59
CA ILE A 424 -39.76 30.44 -15.66
C ILE A 424 -40.19 31.83 -15.18
N GLU A 425 -40.73 31.93 -13.96
CA GLU A 425 -41.16 33.20 -13.38
C GLU A 425 -39.98 34.16 -13.15
N LYS A 426 -38.84 33.65 -12.65
CA LYS A 426 -37.58 34.42 -12.52
C LYS A 426 -37.06 34.94 -13.86
N SER A 427 -37.36 34.24 -14.95
CA SER A 427 -36.97 34.66 -16.32
C SER A 427 -37.81 35.83 -16.84
N LYS A 428 -38.88 36.24 -16.14
CA LYS A 428 -39.75 37.39 -16.47
C LYS A 428 -40.26 37.39 -17.92
N LEU A 429 -40.54 36.19 -18.46
CA LEU A 429 -41.07 36.04 -19.81
C LEU A 429 -42.50 36.61 -19.91
N PRO A 430 -42.87 37.26 -21.03
CA PRO A 430 -44.24 37.70 -21.29
C PRO A 430 -45.23 36.54 -21.15
N LYS A 431 -46.43 36.84 -20.63
CA LYS A 431 -47.54 35.87 -20.60
C LYS A 431 -48.06 35.61 -22.02
N LEU A 432 -48.76 34.48 -22.19
CA LEU A 432 -49.51 34.20 -23.42
C LEU A 432 -50.56 35.29 -23.66
N GLU A 433 -50.68 35.74 -24.91
CA GLU A 433 -51.70 36.71 -25.34
C GLU A 433 -52.97 35.98 -25.83
N LYS A 434 -52.82 34.74 -26.29
CA LYS A 434 -53.89 33.94 -26.90
C LYS A 434 -53.99 32.54 -26.29
N GLU A 435 -55.15 31.91 -26.48
CA GLU A 435 -55.41 30.53 -26.10
C GLU A 435 -54.80 29.56 -27.12
N ILE A 436 -53.46 29.49 -27.14
CA ILE A 436 -52.70 28.76 -28.18
C ILE A 436 -52.97 27.24 -28.20
N TRP A 437 -53.55 26.67 -27.13
CA TRP A 437 -54.04 25.29 -27.10
C TRP A 437 -55.26 25.02 -28.00
N LYS A 438 -55.84 26.07 -28.61
CA LYS A 438 -56.91 25.97 -29.62
C LYS A 438 -56.43 26.16 -31.06
N ALA A 439 -55.11 26.31 -31.28
CA ALA A 439 -54.58 26.54 -32.62
C ALA A 439 -54.71 25.28 -33.48
N THR A 440 -55.04 25.46 -34.77
CA THR A 440 -55.00 24.43 -35.80
C THR A 440 -54.40 24.98 -37.09
N ASP A 441 -54.01 24.14 -38.04
CA ASP A 441 -53.55 24.61 -39.36
C ASP A 441 -54.63 25.44 -40.11
N SER A 442 -55.92 25.26 -39.80
CA SER A 442 -57.04 26.02 -40.36
C SER A 442 -57.49 27.22 -39.50
N ASN A 443 -57.23 27.18 -38.19
CA ASN A 443 -57.49 28.24 -37.22
C ASN A 443 -56.16 28.76 -36.66
N ASP A 444 -55.54 29.63 -37.45
CA ASP A 444 -54.15 30.08 -37.28
C ASP A 444 -53.98 31.09 -36.13
N ILE A 445 -53.93 30.58 -34.89
CA ILE A 445 -53.63 31.36 -33.69
C ILE A 445 -52.12 31.50 -33.56
N ARG A 446 -51.58 32.66 -33.93
CA ARG A 446 -50.13 32.95 -33.84
C ARG A 446 -49.72 33.84 -32.68
N GLU A 447 -48.56 33.57 -32.13
CA GLU A 447 -47.81 34.45 -31.23
C GLU A 447 -46.63 35.09 -31.98
N LYS A 448 -45.77 35.81 -31.28
CA LYS A 448 -44.53 36.37 -31.86
C LYS A 448 -43.69 35.22 -32.45
N GLN A 449 -43.47 35.27 -33.76
CA GLN A 449 -42.73 34.23 -34.47
C GLN A 449 -41.29 34.13 -33.95
N VAL A 450 -40.81 32.91 -33.75
CA VAL A 450 -39.43 32.66 -33.37
C VAL A 450 -38.54 33.01 -34.56
N GLU A 451 -37.57 33.90 -34.34
CA GLU A 451 -36.59 34.27 -35.36
C GLU A 451 -35.63 33.10 -35.62
N LEU A 452 -35.16 33.01 -36.87
CA LEU A 452 -34.10 32.08 -37.27
C LEU A 452 -32.89 32.23 -36.34
N TYR A 453 -32.41 31.11 -35.82
CA TYR A 453 -31.24 31.09 -34.97
C TYR A 453 -29.99 31.41 -35.78
N LYS A 454 -29.35 32.54 -35.47
CA LYS A 454 -28.05 32.90 -36.05
C LYS A 454 -26.97 32.16 -35.27
N VAL A 455 -26.53 31.03 -35.82
CA VAL A 455 -25.49 30.20 -35.23
C VAL A 455 -24.17 31.00 -35.19
N PRO A 456 -23.59 31.26 -34.00
CA PRO A 456 -22.26 31.86 -33.91
C PRO A 456 -21.23 30.99 -34.64
N TYR A 457 -20.42 31.64 -35.49
CA TYR A 457 -19.39 30.98 -36.27
C TYR A 457 -18.04 30.99 -35.54
N GLY A 458 -17.32 29.88 -35.66
CA GLY A 458 -15.94 29.72 -35.21
C GLY A 458 -15.34 28.43 -35.79
N GLU A 459 -14.02 28.41 -35.92
CA GLU A 459 -13.25 27.26 -36.42
C GLU A 459 -12.33 26.70 -35.33
N PRO A 460 -11.98 25.41 -35.38
CA PRO A 460 -10.93 24.86 -34.54
C PRO A 460 -9.56 25.49 -34.76
N ALA A 461 -8.77 25.60 -33.69
CA ALA A 461 -7.35 25.93 -33.81
C ALA A 461 -6.61 24.88 -34.66
N ASN A 462 -5.58 25.32 -35.39
CA ASN A 462 -4.85 24.45 -36.32
C ASN A 462 -4.00 23.37 -35.62
N GLU A 463 -3.64 23.60 -34.36
CA GLU A 463 -2.77 22.73 -33.58
C GLU A 463 -3.54 22.16 -32.39
N VAL A 464 -3.41 20.85 -32.18
CA VAL A 464 -3.97 20.15 -31.01
C VAL A 464 -3.27 20.68 -29.76
N GLN A 465 -4.03 21.34 -28.89
CA GLN A 465 -3.53 21.89 -27.64
C GLN A 465 -3.60 20.86 -26.50
N ASN A 466 -2.68 20.97 -25.53
CA ASN A 466 -2.81 20.24 -24.27
C ASN A 466 -3.86 20.93 -23.39
N LEU A 467 -4.75 20.16 -22.76
CA LEU A 467 -5.78 20.68 -21.87
C LEU A 467 -5.93 19.80 -20.64
N LEU A 468 -6.00 20.43 -19.46
CA LEU A 468 -6.21 19.70 -18.20
C LEU A 468 -7.60 19.08 -18.22
N VAL A 469 -7.68 17.76 -18.04
CA VAL A 469 -8.95 17.02 -18.08
C VAL A 469 -9.89 17.55 -17.00
N GLY A 470 -11.13 17.85 -17.40
CA GLY A 470 -12.11 18.44 -16.49
C GLY A 470 -11.99 19.97 -16.33
N THR A 471 -11.24 20.66 -17.19
CA THR A 471 -11.38 22.11 -17.32
C THR A 471 -12.78 22.42 -17.87
N ASP A 472 -13.70 22.84 -17.00
CA ASP A 472 -15.11 23.08 -17.33
C ASP A 472 -15.36 24.54 -17.77
N SER A 473 -14.58 25.49 -17.25
CA SER A 473 -14.66 26.90 -17.60
C SER A 473 -13.32 27.64 -17.43
N ASP A 474 -12.70 28.05 -18.53
CA ASP A 474 -11.53 28.95 -18.56
C ASP A 474 -11.53 29.77 -19.87
N GLU A 475 -11.70 31.09 -19.80
CA GLU A 475 -11.74 31.97 -20.97
C GLU A 475 -10.40 32.02 -21.72
N ASN A 476 -9.28 31.94 -20.98
CA ASN A 476 -7.96 31.97 -21.57
C ASN A 476 -7.64 30.66 -22.29
N GLU A 477 -7.96 29.51 -21.70
CA GLU A 477 -7.78 28.23 -22.39
C GLU A 477 -8.75 28.07 -23.56
N ALA A 478 -10.03 28.40 -23.38
CA ALA A 478 -11.04 28.34 -24.46
C ALA A 478 -10.64 29.21 -25.66
N SER A 479 -10.09 30.41 -25.45
CA SER A 479 -9.68 31.30 -26.54
C SER A 479 -8.51 30.77 -27.38
N LYS A 480 -7.67 29.88 -26.84
CA LYS A 480 -6.58 29.22 -27.60
C LYS A 480 -7.09 28.08 -28.49
N LEU A 481 -8.27 27.54 -28.19
CA LEU A 481 -8.83 26.37 -28.85
C LEU A 481 -9.64 26.71 -30.11
N VAL A 482 -10.07 27.96 -30.27
CA VAL A 482 -10.89 28.42 -31.40
C VAL A 482 -10.24 29.58 -32.15
N ARG A 483 -10.55 29.73 -33.45
CA ARG A 483 -10.12 30.84 -34.30
C ARG A 483 -11.23 31.24 -35.27
N ASN A 484 -10.98 32.29 -36.06
CA ASN A 484 -11.91 32.81 -37.08
C ASN A 484 -13.33 33.03 -36.54
N LEU A 485 -13.45 33.56 -35.33
CA LEU A 485 -14.76 33.87 -34.75
C LEU A 485 -15.50 34.90 -35.61
N GLY A 486 -16.81 34.71 -35.75
CA GLY A 486 -17.67 35.65 -36.47
C GLY A 486 -17.67 37.05 -35.84
N GLU A 487 -18.19 38.03 -36.58
CA GLU A 487 -18.31 39.40 -36.08
C GLU A 487 -19.13 39.43 -34.78
N ASN A 488 -18.57 40.05 -33.73
CA ASN A 488 -19.15 40.12 -32.38
C ASN A 488 -19.37 38.77 -31.69
N VAL A 489 -18.63 37.72 -32.08
CA VAL A 489 -18.61 36.41 -31.42
C VAL A 489 -17.37 36.29 -30.53
N LYS A 490 -17.54 35.76 -29.31
CA LYS A 490 -16.46 35.47 -28.36
C LYS A 490 -16.63 34.11 -27.71
N VAL A 491 -15.56 33.54 -27.17
CA VAL A 491 -15.65 32.39 -26.27
C VAL A 491 -16.39 32.78 -24.99
N THR A 492 -17.16 31.84 -24.42
CA THR A 492 -17.80 32.05 -23.12
C THR A 492 -16.93 31.56 -21.96
N GLY A 493 -15.82 30.88 -22.28
CA GLY A 493 -14.94 30.19 -21.33
C GLY A 493 -15.35 28.74 -21.07
N LYS A 494 -16.61 28.37 -21.33
CA LYS A 494 -17.12 27.03 -21.05
C LYS A 494 -16.54 25.99 -22.04
N ILE A 495 -16.02 24.90 -21.48
CA ILE A 495 -15.50 23.74 -22.21
C ILE A 495 -16.22 22.49 -21.70
N VAL A 496 -16.81 21.71 -22.61
CA VAL A 496 -17.53 20.48 -22.27
C VAL A 496 -16.70 19.29 -22.69
N TRP A 497 -16.48 18.38 -21.75
CA TRP A 497 -15.77 17.12 -21.94
C TRP A 497 -16.78 15.98 -22.10
N PRO A 498 -16.90 15.37 -23.29
CA PRO A 498 -17.72 14.17 -23.48
C PRO A 498 -17.18 12.98 -22.67
N LYS A 499 -15.85 12.92 -22.55
CA LYS A 499 -15.10 11.92 -21.78
C LYS A 499 -14.08 12.63 -20.91
N LEU A 500 -13.74 12.03 -19.77
CA LEU A 500 -12.70 12.53 -18.87
C LEU A 500 -11.45 11.64 -18.96
N GLU A 501 -11.04 11.27 -20.17
CA GLU A 501 -9.89 10.41 -20.44
C GLU A 501 -8.61 11.25 -20.65
N ASN A 502 -7.43 10.64 -20.59
CA ASN A 502 -6.21 11.30 -21.06
C ASN A 502 -5.92 10.97 -22.52
N GLY A 503 -5.06 11.76 -23.16
CA GLY A 503 -4.71 11.61 -24.56
C GLY A 503 -5.62 12.39 -25.50
N LYS A 504 -5.49 12.09 -26.80
CA LYS A 504 -6.19 12.80 -27.87
C LYS A 504 -7.69 12.51 -27.83
N GLN A 505 -8.51 13.55 -27.67
CA GLN A 505 -9.97 13.44 -27.67
C GLN A 505 -10.62 14.75 -28.12
N GLU A 506 -11.93 14.70 -28.38
CA GLU A 506 -12.73 15.88 -28.71
C GLU A 506 -13.34 16.53 -27.45
N VAL A 507 -13.25 17.86 -27.37
CA VAL A 507 -14.00 18.69 -26.40
C VAL A 507 -14.84 19.71 -27.15
N LEU A 508 -15.89 20.22 -26.51
CA LEU A 508 -16.75 21.24 -27.10
C LEU A 508 -16.50 22.60 -26.44
N VAL A 509 -16.06 23.59 -27.21
CA VAL A 509 -15.82 24.96 -26.73
C VAL A 509 -17.02 25.83 -27.04
N GLU A 510 -17.63 26.43 -26.01
CA GLU A 510 -18.79 27.31 -26.18
C GLU A 510 -18.37 28.72 -26.61
N ILE A 511 -18.99 29.19 -27.69
CA ILE A 511 -18.88 30.56 -28.22
C ILE A 511 -20.26 31.21 -28.22
N GLY A 512 -20.32 32.54 -28.13
CA GLY A 512 -21.58 33.28 -28.16
C GLY A 512 -21.47 34.66 -28.79
N ASP A 513 -22.60 35.15 -29.29
CA ASP A 513 -22.76 36.50 -29.85
C ASP A 513 -23.39 37.48 -28.84
N GLU A 514 -23.42 38.77 -29.20
CA GLU A 514 -24.03 39.83 -28.38
C GLU A 514 -25.54 39.68 -28.15
N LYS A 515 -26.22 38.87 -28.98
CA LYS A 515 -27.66 38.60 -28.86
C LYS A 515 -27.95 37.41 -27.94
N GLY A 516 -26.91 36.78 -27.40
CA GLY A 516 -27.01 35.61 -26.54
C GLY A 516 -27.22 34.30 -27.30
N ASN A 517 -27.06 34.28 -28.64
CA ASN A 517 -26.96 33.02 -29.37
C ASN A 517 -25.62 32.37 -29.04
N LYS A 518 -25.62 31.06 -28.91
CA LYS A 518 -24.46 30.24 -28.57
C LYS A 518 -24.19 29.14 -29.61
N ASN A 519 -22.96 28.72 -29.72
CA ASN A 519 -22.59 27.51 -30.44
C ASN A 519 -21.54 26.77 -29.62
N SER A 520 -21.39 25.47 -29.84
CA SER A 520 -20.28 24.70 -29.29
C SER A 520 -19.49 24.10 -30.44
N ILE A 521 -18.21 24.47 -30.52
CA ILE A 521 -17.31 24.03 -31.58
C ILE A 521 -16.56 22.79 -31.09
N PRO A 522 -16.62 21.67 -31.80
CA PRO A 522 -15.84 20.48 -31.49
C PRO A 522 -14.36 20.71 -31.82
N ILE A 523 -13.49 20.50 -30.83
CA ILE A 523 -12.05 20.73 -30.90
C ILE A 523 -11.31 19.48 -30.44
N GLN A 524 -10.31 19.06 -31.20
CA GLN A 524 -9.38 18.01 -30.79
C GLN A 524 -8.33 18.58 -29.82
N VAL A 525 -8.23 18.00 -28.63
CA VAL A 525 -7.26 18.35 -27.59
C VAL A 525 -6.50 17.11 -27.14
N ASN A 526 -5.34 17.32 -26.50
CA ASN A 526 -4.62 16.28 -25.79
C ASN A 526 -4.87 16.46 -24.28
N GLY A 527 -5.79 15.66 -23.74
CA GLY A 527 -6.14 15.67 -22.32
C GLY A 527 -5.01 15.14 -21.45
N PHE A 528 -4.73 15.80 -20.33
CA PHE A 528 -3.76 15.35 -19.33
C PHE A 528 -4.31 15.50 -17.90
N TYR A 529 -3.84 14.68 -16.96
CA TYR A 529 -4.41 14.59 -15.60
C TYR A 529 -3.66 15.39 -14.52
N ASP A 530 -2.44 15.83 -14.76
CA ASP A 530 -1.62 16.54 -13.75
C ASP A 530 -1.59 15.82 -12.38
N ASP A 531 -1.82 16.52 -11.26
CA ASP A 531 -1.97 15.96 -9.92
C ASP A 531 -3.45 15.61 -9.64
N SER A 532 -3.87 14.41 -10.05
CA SER A 532 -5.26 13.95 -9.98
C SER A 532 -5.45 12.55 -9.40
N ILE A 533 -6.62 12.31 -8.82
CA ILE A 533 -7.16 10.97 -8.53
C ILE A 533 -8.31 10.70 -9.52
N VAL A 534 -8.29 9.54 -10.16
CA VAL A 534 -9.26 9.12 -11.19
C VAL A 534 -10.02 7.90 -10.68
N PHE A 535 -11.34 8.00 -10.66
CA PHE A 535 -12.27 6.93 -10.27
C PHE A 535 -12.86 6.29 -11.52
N GLN A 536 -12.65 4.98 -11.71
CA GLN A 536 -13.17 4.26 -12.87
C GLN A 536 -14.32 3.31 -12.50
N GLY A 537 -15.35 3.32 -13.31
CA GLY A 537 -16.55 2.49 -13.19
C GLY A 537 -16.43 1.20 -13.99
N LEU A 538 -17.57 0.71 -14.47
CA LEU A 538 -17.66 -0.42 -15.41
C LEU A 538 -16.81 -0.14 -16.67
N SER A 539 -16.21 -1.19 -17.24
CA SER A 539 -15.42 -1.12 -18.49
C SER A 539 -14.21 -0.17 -18.46
N ASP A 540 -13.75 0.21 -17.26
CA ASP A 540 -12.68 1.17 -17.00
C ASP A 540 -13.01 2.61 -17.43
N ASP A 541 -14.29 2.91 -17.68
CA ASP A 541 -14.78 4.25 -17.97
C ASP A 541 -14.50 5.18 -16.77
N VAL A 542 -14.00 6.39 -17.04
CA VAL A 542 -13.70 7.37 -16.00
C VAL A 542 -14.98 8.03 -15.51
N MET A 543 -15.39 7.73 -14.28
CA MET A 543 -16.61 8.25 -13.66
C MET A 543 -16.42 9.63 -13.05
N SER A 544 -15.25 9.87 -12.44
CA SER A 544 -14.92 11.14 -11.83
C SER A 544 -13.40 11.34 -11.73
N THR A 545 -12.98 12.61 -11.80
CA THR A 545 -11.60 13.04 -11.61
C THR A 545 -11.56 14.08 -10.49
N VAL A 546 -10.61 13.94 -9.56
CA VAL A 546 -10.35 14.89 -8.47
C VAL A 546 -8.95 15.47 -8.68
N THR A 547 -8.86 16.71 -9.15
CA THR A 547 -7.59 17.38 -9.50
C THR A 547 -7.26 18.48 -8.49
N LEU A 548 -5.98 18.64 -8.17
CA LEU A 548 -5.50 19.72 -7.30
C LEU A 548 -5.24 20.99 -8.13
N HIS A 549 -6.03 22.04 -7.93
CA HIS A 549 -5.69 23.37 -8.45
C HIS A 549 -4.74 24.10 -7.49
N HIS A 550 -3.44 23.81 -7.58
CA HIS A 550 -2.41 24.37 -6.69
C HIS A 550 -2.45 25.90 -6.54
N ASN A 551 -2.69 26.63 -7.63
CA ASN A 551 -2.75 28.10 -7.63
C ASN A 551 -3.94 28.65 -6.82
N LYS A 552 -5.08 27.95 -6.83
CA LYS A 552 -6.31 28.36 -6.13
C LYS A 552 -6.46 27.68 -4.77
N LYS A 553 -5.69 26.62 -4.49
CA LYS A 553 -5.82 25.71 -3.34
C LYS A 553 -7.24 25.12 -3.19
N LYS A 554 -7.80 24.70 -4.33
CA LYS A 554 -9.13 24.08 -4.41
C LYS A 554 -9.11 22.76 -5.16
N LEU A 555 -10.03 21.87 -4.80
CA LEU A 555 -10.31 20.68 -5.59
C LEU A 555 -11.11 21.06 -6.84
N ASN A 556 -10.67 20.60 -8.00
CA ASN A 556 -11.47 20.59 -9.23
C ASN A 556 -11.98 19.17 -9.44
N VAL A 557 -13.29 18.97 -9.30
CA VAL A 557 -13.92 17.65 -9.36
C VAL A 557 -14.92 17.57 -10.49
N ASN A 558 -14.66 16.67 -11.43
CA ASN A 558 -15.47 16.47 -12.63
C ASN A 558 -16.07 15.08 -12.66
N PHE A 559 -17.08 14.88 -13.52
CA PHE A 559 -17.77 13.60 -13.66
C PHE A 559 -18.24 13.32 -15.07
N THR A 560 -18.47 12.05 -15.36
CA THR A 560 -19.28 11.60 -16.49
C THR A 560 -20.66 11.16 -16.01
N ASN A 561 -21.65 11.23 -16.90
CA ASN A 561 -23.04 10.89 -16.59
C ASN A 561 -23.38 9.39 -16.71
N ASN A 562 -22.39 8.53 -16.93
CA ASN A 562 -22.62 7.10 -16.99
C ASN A 562 -22.95 6.57 -15.58
N GLU A 563 -23.78 5.52 -15.53
CA GLU A 563 -23.96 4.72 -14.33
C GLU A 563 -22.60 4.16 -13.91
N ILE A 564 -22.24 4.33 -12.64
CA ILE A 564 -20.90 3.98 -12.15
C ILE A 564 -20.62 2.49 -12.35
N HIS A 565 -21.49 1.63 -11.82
CA HIS A 565 -21.39 0.18 -11.95
C HIS A 565 -22.68 -0.54 -11.52
N TYR A 566 -23.50 -0.98 -12.48
CA TYR A 566 -24.81 -1.63 -12.23
C TYR A 566 -24.80 -2.85 -11.30
N ARG A 567 -23.69 -3.60 -11.21
CA ARG A 567 -23.58 -4.75 -10.28
C ARG A 567 -23.43 -4.37 -8.80
N PHE A 568 -23.21 -3.10 -8.48
CA PHE A 568 -23.08 -2.57 -7.11
C PHE A 568 -24.28 -1.68 -6.76
N GLU A 569 -25.47 -2.03 -7.25
CA GLU A 569 -26.71 -1.31 -6.92
C GLU A 569 -26.91 -1.29 -5.38
N LYS A 570 -27.11 -0.10 -4.81
CA LYS A 570 -27.26 0.16 -3.36
C LYS A 570 -26.02 -0.18 -2.52
N GLU A 571 -24.86 -0.33 -3.15
CA GLU A 571 -23.57 -0.51 -2.49
C GLU A 571 -22.65 0.67 -2.82
N GLU A 572 -21.94 1.19 -1.81
CA GLU A 572 -20.91 2.21 -2.01
C GLU A 572 -19.84 1.68 -2.96
N TYR A 573 -19.63 2.37 -4.09
CA TYR A 573 -18.62 2.00 -5.08
C TYR A 573 -17.39 2.90 -5.00
N MET A 574 -17.59 4.19 -4.74
CA MET A 574 -16.51 5.16 -4.60
C MET A 574 -16.81 6.18 -3.49
N GLY A 575 -15.77 6.62 -2.79
CA GLY A 575 -15.91 7.58 -1.69
C GLY A 575 -14.66 8.41 -1.46
N LEU A 576 -14.85 9.63 -0.99
CA LEU A 576 -13.79 10.57 -0.65
C LEU A 576 -14.17 11.33 0.63
N THR A 577 -13.26 11.30 1.60
CA THR A 577 -13.32 12.12 2.80
C THR A 577 -12.08 13.00 2.88
N LEU A 578 -12.28 14.32 2.94
CA LEU A 578 -11.22 15.29 3.19
C LEU A 578 -11.18 15.61 4.69
N TYR A 579 -9.98 15.52 5.26
CA TYR A 579 -9.65 15.92 6.62
C TYR A 579 -8.65 17.07 6.61
N ASP A 580 -8.74 17.96 7.60
CA ASP A 580 -7.70 18.94 7.84
C ASP A 580 -6.42 18.27 8.39
N ARG A 581 -5.33 19.03 8.47
CA ARG A 581 -4.05 18.58 9.07
C ARG A 581 -4.13 18.07 10.52
N ASN A 582 -5.20 18.37 11.25
CA ASN A 582 -5.42 17.90 12.63
C ASN A 582 -6.33 16.65 12.68
N GLY A 583 -6.81 16.19 11.53
CA GLY A 583 -7.71 15.06 11.38
C GLY A 583 -9.19 15.37 11.58
N ILE A 584 -9.59 16.64 11.53
CA ILE A 584 -10.99 17.06 11.57
C ILE A 584 -11.60 16.87 10.17
N GLU A 585 -12.72 16.18 10.08
CA GLU A 585 -13.43 15.96 8.81
C GLU A 585 -13.98 17.29 8.26
N LYS A 586 -13.55 17.66 7.05
CA LYS A 586 -14.04 18.84 6.32
C LYS A 586 -15.26 18.49 5.47
N LYS A 587 -15.20 17.37 4.75
CA LYS A 587 -16.26 16.92 3.84
C LYS A 587 -16.13 15.42 3.58
N ARG A 588 -17.26 14.73 3.51
CA ARG A 588 -17.36 13.31 3.12
C ARG A 588 -18.43 13.17 2.05
N VAL A 589 -18.09 12.50 0.97
CA VAL A 589 -19.02 12.19 -0.12
C VAL A 589 -18.73 10.78 -0.64
N SER A 590 -19.77 9.99 -0.80
CA SER A 590 -19.73 8.65 -1.42
C SER A 590 -20.73 8.59 -2.56
N ALA A 591 -20.60 7.60 -3.45
CA ALA A 591 -21.56 7.29 -4.49
C ALA A 591 -21.76 5.77 -4.63
N GLU A 592 -23.01 5.37 -4.80
CA GLU A 592 -23.43 3.98 -5.01
C GLU A 592 -23.30 3.56 -6.49
N GLY A 593 -23.26 2.25 -6.76
CA GLY A 593 -23.03 1.73 -8.11
C GLY A 593 -24.05 2.20 -9.18
N GLN A 594 -25.31 2.40 -8.81
CA GLN A 594 -26.37 2.87 -9.73
C GLN A 594 -26.41 4.39 -9.88
N GLU A 595 -25.66 5.14 -9.06
CA GLU A 595 -25.55 6.59 -9.20
C GLU A 595 -24.65 6.94 -10.40
N THR A 596 -24.68 8.21 -10.80
CA THR A 596 -23.66 8.81 -11.66
C THR A 596 -22.64 9.55 -10.79
N GLY A 597 -21.48 9.91 -11.34
CA GLY A 597 -20.49 10.72 -10.63
C GLY A 597 -20.96 12.15 -10.27
N LYS A 598 -22.17 12.57 -10.68
CA LYS A 598 -22.68 13.94 -10.56
C LYS A 598 -22.70 14.48 -9.14
N ARG A 599 -23.38 13.78 -8.21
CA ARG A 599 -23.49 14.22 -6.82
C ARG A 599 -22.11 14.24 -6.15
N PHE A 600 -21.33 13.18 -6.38
CA PHE A 600 -19.96 13.08 -5.90
C PHE A 600 -19.11 14.29 -6.29
N ALA A 601 -19.14 14.67 -7.57
CA ALA A 601 -18.38 15.81 -8.07
C ALA A 601 -18.92 17.15 -7.57
N MET A 602 -20.24 17.38 -7.65
CA MET A 602 -20.85 18.65 -7.25
C MET A 602 -20.62 19.00 -5.77
N GLU A 603 -20.57 18.01 -4.90
CA GLU A 603 -20.35 18.23 -3.47
C GLU A 603 -18.88 18.45 -3.09
N LEU A 604 -17.93 18.04 -3.94
CA LEU A 604 -16.49 18.15 -3.72
C LEU A 604 -15.82 19.26 -4.53
N ASN A 605 -16.43 19.69 -5.63
CA ASN A 605 -15.88 20.71 -6.50
C ASN A 605 -15.76 22.05 -5.77
N GLU A 606 -14.69 22.80 -6.06
CA GLU A 606 -14.35 24.09 -5.44
C GLU A 606 -14.11 24.04 -3.91
N LEU A 607 -13.97 22.85 -3.32
CA LEU A 607 -13.64 22.67 -1.90
C LEU A 607 -12.19 23.10 -1.63
N ASP A 608 -11.99 23.97 -0.63
CA ASP A 608 -10.67 24.46 -0.25
C ASP A 608 -9.82 23.36 0.42
N PHE A 609 -8.51 23.36 0.16
CA PHE A 609 -7.53 22.51 0.83
C PHE A 609 -6.30 23.31 1.30
N GLU A 610 -5.62 22.80 2.33
CA GLU A 610 -4.28 23.26 2.71
C GLU A 610 -3.25 22.15 2.46
N TYR A 611 -2.00 22.52 2.20
CA TYR A 611 -0.92 21.53 2.19
C TYR A 611 -0.76 20.93 3.58
N GLY A 612 -0.82 19.61 3.67
CA GLY A 612 -0.92 18.86 4.92
C GLY A 612 -2.29 18.27 5.20
N ASP A 613 -3.36 18.74 4.53
CA ASP A 613 -4.68 18.10 4.57
C ASP A 613 -4.60 16.66 4.03
N VAL A 614 -5.53 15.82 4.46
CA VAL A 614 -5.52 14.38 4.16
C VAL A 614 -6.81 13.97 3.48
N ILE A 615 -6.70 13.23 2.39
CA ILE A 615 -7.82 12.60 1.70
C ILE A 615 -7.82 11.10 1.98
N LYS A 616 -8.90 10.60 2.56
CA LYS A 616 -9.24 9.18 2.57
C LYS A 616 -10.11 8.86 1.35
N VAL A 617 -9.64 7.94 0.53
CA VAL A 617 -10.36 7.48 -0.66
C VAL A 617 -10.78 6.04 -0.49
N PHE A 618 -12.03 5.74 -0.82
CA PHE A 618 -12.60 4.40 -0.92
C PHE A 618 -12.92 4.07 -2.38
N HIS A 619 -12.63 2.83 -2.79
CA HIS A 619 -13.05 2.28 -4.07
C HIS A 619 -13.35 0.78 -3.92
N ALA A 620 -14.56 0.34 -4.32
CA ALA A 620 -15.00 -1.05 -4.19
C ALA A 620 -14.13 -2.02 -5.01
N GLU A 621 -13.74 -1.59 -6.22
CA GLU A 621 -12.75 -2.25 -7.08
C GLU A 621 -11.40 -1.50 -7.09
N PRO A 622 -10.52 -1.70 -6.10
CA PRO A 622 -9.39 -0.79 -5.83
C PRO A 622 -8.35 -0.67 -6.96
N SER A 623 -8.34 -1.60 -7.92
CA SER A 623 -7.49 -1.55 -9.12
C SER A 623 -7.94 -0.52 -10.15
N ARG A 624 -9.19 -0.07 -10.08
CA ARG A 624 -9.83 0.96 -10.92
C ARG A 624 -9.71 2.38 -10.36
N LEU A 625 -9.06 2.53 -9.20
CA LEU A 625 -8.63 3.84 -8.70
C LEU A 625 -7.23 4.13 -9.23
N LYS A 626 -7.07 5.20 -10.01
CA LYS A 626 -5.76 5.70 -10.47
C LYS A 626 -5.43 7.02 -9.80
N TRP A 627 -4.15 7.32 -9.68
CA TRP A 627 -3.71 8.66 -9.31
C TRP A 627 -2.43 9.02 -10.05
N PHE A 628 -2.33 10.28 -10.39
CA PHE A 628 -1.31 10.86 -11.23
C PHE A 628 -0.54 11.89 -10.44
N LYS A 629 0.75 11.98 -10.73
CA LYS A 629 1.65 13.01 -10.22
C LYS A 629 2.34 13.66 -11.40
N ASN A 630 2.15 14.97 -11.58
CA ASN A 630 2.66 15.71 -12.73
C ASN A 630 2.35 14.97 -14.06
N ASN A 631 1.09 14.53 -14.22
CA ASN A 631 0.57 13.78 -15.36
C ASN A 631 1.14 12.35 -15.56
N GLU A 632 2.05 11.88 -14.70
CA GLU A 632 2.55 10.50 -14.75
C GLU A 632 1.73 9.60 -13.81
N LEU A 633 1.29 8.45 -14.32
CA LEU A 633 0.58 7.45 -13.51
C LEU A 633 1.54 6.89 -12.46
N VAL A 634 1.16 6.99 -11.19
CA VAL A 634 1.98 6.46 -10.09
C VAL A 634 1.90 4.92 -10.04
N ASP A 635 3.04 4.24 -9.90
CA ASP A 635 3.09 2.80 -9.67
C ASP A 635 2.43 2.44 -8.34
N GLN A 636 1.37 1.64 -8.42
CA GLN A 636 0.51 1.30 -7.28
C GLN A 636 0.99 0.08 -6.49
N GLY A 637 1.96 -0.68 -7.01
CA GLY A 637 2.53 -1.87 -6.37
C GLY A 637 1.49 -2.77 -5.69
N LYS A 638 1.72 -3.10 -4.41
CA LYS A 638 0.80 -3.92 -3.59
C LYS A 638 -0.46 -3.18 -3.13
N VAL A 639 -0.45 -1.85 -3.14
CA VAL A 639 -1.57 -1.03 -2.62
C VAL A 639 -2.75 -0.99 -3.60
N LYS A 640 -2.55 -1.42 -4.86
CA LYS A 640 -3.59 -1.62 -5.88
C LYS A 640 -4.79 -2.45 -5.39
N ASN A 641 -4.60 -3.35 -4.42
CA ASN A 641 -5.66 -4.21 -3.88
C ASN A 641 -6.32 -3.67 -2.60
N LYS A 642 -5.91 -2.51 -2.11
CA LYS A 642 -6.47 -1.91 -0.88
C LYS A 642 -7.66 -1.02 -1.22
N LYS A 643 -8.86 -1.37 -0.72
CA LYS A 643 -10.11 -0.60 -0.94
C LYS A 643 -10.02 0.83 -0.42
N GLU A 644 -9.36 1.02 0.72
CA GLU A 644 -9.14 2.33 1.32
C GLU A 644 -7.69 2.80 1.19
N LYS A 645 -7.49 4.02 0.75
CA LYS A 645 -6.17 4.66 0.62
C LYS A 645 -6.18 6.04 1.28
N LEU A 646 -5.04 6.46 1.81
CA LEU A 646 -4.86 7.78 2.43
C LEU A 646 -3.83 8.55 1.62
N PHE A 647 -4.16 9.79 1.26
CA PHE A 647 -3.29 10.69 0.54
C PHE A 647 -3.11 11.96 1.35
N GLN A 648 -1.87 12.38 1.59
CA GLN A 648 -1.57 13.72 2.07
C GLN A 648 -1.46 14.66 0.88
N ILE A 649 -2.09 15.83 0.95
CA ILE A 649 -1.98 16.86 -0.09
C ILE A 649 -0.68 17.63 0.13
N THR A 650 0.19 17.63 -0.88
CA THR A 650 1.51 18.28 -0.85
C THR A 650 1.67 19.25 -2.01
N GLU A 651 2.75 20.03 -2.02
CA GLU A 651 3.12 20.87 -3.18
C GLU A 651 3.43 20.04 -4.44
N GLN A 652 3.69 18.74 -4.28
CA GLN A 652 4.01 17.78 -5.33
C GLN A 652 2.84 16.82 -5.61
N GLY A 653 1.62 17.21 -5.24
CA GLY A 653 0.39 16.46 -5.50
C GLY A 653 -0.03 15.53 -4.35
N PHE A 654 -0.74 14.46 -4.72
CA PHE A 654 -1.23 13.44 -3.78
C PHE A 654 -0.10 12.48 -3.36
N GLU A 655 0.30 12.53 -2.10
CA GLU A 655 1.29 11.61 -1.53
C GLU A 655 0.60 10.48 -0.75
N LEU A 656 0.71 9.24 -1.23
CA LEU A 656 0.15 8.07 -0.56
C LEU A 656 0.82 7.84 0.81
N LYS A 657 0.02 7.67 1.87
CA LYS A 657 0.48 7.35 3.22
C LYS A 657 -0.10 6.02 3.71
N ASP A 658 0.74 5.20 4.34
CA ASP A 658 0.29 3.95 4.99
C ASP A 658 -0.40 4.23 6.34
N SER A 659 0.06 5.24 7.05
CA SER A 659 -0.53 5.78 8.29
C SER A 659 -0.11 7.25 8.44
N LEU A 660 -0.89 8.04 9.17
CA LEU A 660 -0.55 9.45 9.42
C LEU A 660 0.38 9.65 10.63
N GLN A 661 0.56 8.60 11.43
CA GLN A 661 1.48 8.61 12.56
C GLN A 661 2.94 8.42 12.17
N GLU A 662 3.82 9.25 12.72
CA GLU A 662 5.27 9.04 12.72
C GLU A 662 5.67 8.34 14.02
N VAL A 663 6.39 7.23 13.90
CA VAL A 663 6.81 6.41 15.04
C VAL A 663 8.33 6.31 15.02
N THR A 664 8.97 6.88 16.05
CA THR A 664 10.42 6.77 16.26
C THR A 664 10.70 5.74 17.35
N ALA A 665 11.48 4.72 17.03
CA ALA A 665 11.90 3.70 17.99
C ALA A 665 12.89 4.28 19.03
N LYS A 666 12.70 3.95 20.30
CA LYS A 666 13.63 4.27 21.39
C LYS A 666 14.21 2.99 21.97
N LEU A 667 15.54 2.93 22.08
CA LEU A 667 16.22 1.83 22.76
C LEU A 667 15.90 1.88 24.25
N GLN A 668 15.43 0.76 24.79
CA GLN A 668 15.19 0.60 26.22
C GLN A 668 16.15 -0.42 26.82
N LYS A 669 16.57 -0.17 28.06
CA LYS A 669 17.41 -1.09 28.84
C LYS A 669 16.66 -1.52 30.09
N VAL A 670 16.53 -2.82 30.30
CA VAL A 670 15.81 -3.38 31.46
C VAL A 670 16.69 -4.40 32.17
N VAL A 671 16.61 -4.47 33.49
CA VAL A 671 17.39 -5.45 34.26
C VAL A 671 16.75 -6.83 34.11
N VAL A 672 17.59 -7.87 33.99
CA VAL A 672 17.16 -9.26 33.89
C VAL A 672 16.22 -9.65 35.03
N GLY A 673 15.09 -10.23 34.66
CA GLY A 673 14.03 -10.62 35.60
C GLY A 673 13.09 -9.50 36.05
N MET A 674 13.17 -8.32 35.42
CA MET A 674 12.17 -7.26 35.62
C MET A 674 10.77 -7.76 35.24
N ASP A 675 9.79 -7.36 36.05
CA ASP A 675 8.38 -7.67 35.81
C ASP A 675 7.91 -7.02 34.50
N VAL A 676 7.50 -7.86 33.54
CA VAL A 676 7.10 -7.43 32.20
C VAL A 676 5.85 -6.56 32.24
N ASP A 677 4.98 -6.75 33.25
CA ASP A 677 3.74 -5.98 33.40
C ASP A 677 3.97 -4.53 33.87
N LYS A 678 5.19 -4.22 34.34
CA LYS A 678 5.60 -2.85 34.68
C LYS A 678 6.19 -2.07 33.51
N LEU A 679 6.45 -2.72 32.36
CA LEU A 679 6.99 -2.03 31.20
C LEU A 679 5.90 -1.23 30.49
N ASP A 680 6.10 0.07 30.30
CA ASP A 680 5.18 0.92 29.55
C ASP A 680 5.58 0.94 28.07
N PRO A 681 4.73 0.42 27.15
CA PRO A 681 4.95 0.52 25.70
C PRO A 681 5.28 1.93 25.20
N LYS A 682 4.79 2.98 25.88
CA LYS A 682 5.04 4.38 25.52
C LYS A 682 6.50 4.81 25.70
N GLU A 683 7.28 4.13 26.53
CA GLU A 683 8.71 4.44 26.68
C GLU A 683 9.53 3.93 25.49
N PHE A 684 9.03 2.93 24.77
CA PHE A 684 9.73 2.27 23.66
C PHE A 684 9.58 3.01 22.32
N VAL A 685 8.61 3.91 22.20
CA VAL A 685 8.35 4.66 20.96
C VAL A 685 7.99 6.11 21.26
N GLN A 686 8.38 7.01 20.37
CA GLN A 686 7.80 8.34 20.31
C GLN A 686 6.85 8.39 19.12
N VAL A 687 5.56 8.62 19.40
CA VAL A 687 4.52 8.73 18.38
C VAL A 687 4.13 10.18 18.23
N LYS A 688 4.14 10.67 16.98
CA LYS A 688 3.56 11.95 16.59
C LYS A 688 2.27 11.67 15.82
N ASP A 689 1.22 12.43 16.10
CA ASP A 689 -0.09 12.34 15.43
C ASP A 689 -0.76 10.94 15.53
N GLY A 690 -0.52 10.26 16.67
CA GLY A 690 -1.10 8.95 16.99
C GLY A 690 -0.92 8.57 18.47
N GLU A 691 -1.36 7.37 18.82
CA GLU A 691 -1.30 6.81 20.18
C GLU A 691 -0.72 5.40 20.19
N VAL A 692 -0.07 5.04 21.31
CA VAL A 692 0.48 3.70 21.52
C VAL A 692 -0.62 2.77 22.01
N VAL A 693 -0.86 1.67 21.30
CA VAL A 693 -1.84 0.66 21.69
C VAL A 693 -1.24 -0.30 22.71
N GLY A 694 -0.05 -0.83 22.45
CA GLY A 694 0.65 -1.71 23.39
C GLY A 694 1.69 -2.63 22.74
N PHE A 695 2.22 -3.58 23.53
CA PHE A 695 3.05 -4.66 23.00
C PHE A 695 2.17 -5.65 22.21
N VAL A 696 2.61 -6.03 21.00
CA VAL A 696 2.00 -7.14 20.24
C VAL A 696 2.25 -8.46 20.97
N GLU A 697 3.44 -8.61 21.54
CA GLU A 697 3.85 -9.74 22.37
C GLU A 697 4.70 -9.21 23.53
N LYS A 698 4.47 -9.75 24.74
CA LYS A 698 5.18 -9.33 25.95
C LYS A 698 6.69 -9.61 25.83
N PRO A 699 7.58 -8.63 26.13
CA PRO A 699 9.02 -8.83 26.11
C PRO A 699 9.50 -9.96 27.01
N ASN A 700 10.57 -10.64 26.63
CA ASN A 700 11.21 -11.65 27.47
C ASN A 700 12.36 -11.03 28.29
N THR A 701 12.07 -10.61 29.52
CA THR A 701 13.06 -10.02 30.45
C THR A 701 13.94 -11.07 31.14
N SER A 702 13.71 -12.37 30.96
CA SER A 702 14.51 -13.43 31.59
C SER A 702 15.79 -13.76 30.82
N LYS A 703 15.88 -13.34 29.55
CA LYS A 703 17.01 -13.61 28.66
C LYS A 703 17.84 -12.36 28.45
N ILE A 704 19.10 -12.42 28.83
CA ILE A 704 20.07 -11.33 28.70
C ILE A 704 20.48 -11.10 27.24
N GLY A 705 20.74 -9.84 26.91
CA GLY A 705 21.22 -9.39 25.61
C GLY A 705 20.20 -8.55 24.83
N GLU A 706 20.59 -8.16 23.62
CA GLU A 706 19.73 -7.41 22.71
C GLU A 706 18.63 -8.29 22.14
N GLN A 707 17.41 -7.76 22.13
CA GLN A 707 16.23 -8.35 21.52
C GLN A 707 15.41 -7.26 20.81
N LYS A 708 14.49 -7.69 19.95
CA LYS A 708 13.52 -6.82 19.31
C LYS A 708 12.13 -7.11 19.87
N VAL A 709 11.41 -6.06 20.26
CA VAL A 709 10.01 -6.15 20.68
C VAL A 709 9.12 -5.43 19.67
N LYS A 710 7.85 -5.82 19.58
CA LYS A 710 6.90 -5.26 18.61
C LYS A 710 5.87 -4.41 19.33
N ILE A 711 5.79 -3.14 18.94
CA ILE A 711 4.82 -2.18 19.48
C ILE A 711 3.76 -1.90 18.41
N GLU A 712 2.49 -1.99 18.78
CA GLU A 712 1.36 -1.53 17.98
C GLU A 712 1.00 -0.10 18.36
N THR A 713 0.86 0.77 17.36
CA THR A 713 0.41 2.16 17.50
C THR A 713 -0.75 2.41 16.54
N LYS A 714 -1.65 3.35 16.84
CA LYS A 714 -2.73 3.76 15.94
C LYS A 714 -2.74 5.26 15.73
N ASP A 715 -3.03 5.71 14.52
CA ASP A 715 -3.27 7.14 14.26
C ASP A 715 -4.68 7.58 14.71
N ALA A 716 -4.98 8.88 14.59
CA ALA A 716 -6.27 9.47 14.95
C ALA A 716 -7.48 8.85 14.21
N PHE A 717 -7.24 8.11 13.13
CA PHE A 717 -8.26 7.47 12.29
C PHE A 717 -8.38 5.97 12.57
N GLY A 718 -7.62 5.44 13.54
CA GLY A 718 -7.63 4.04 13.94
C GLY A 718 -6.75 3.12 13.09
N ASN A 719 -5.93 3.65 12.16
CA ASN A 719 -5.03 2.80 11.37
C ASN A 719 -3.85 2.34 12.22
N LYS A 720 -3.68 1.02 12.31
CA LYS A 720 -2.64 0.39 13.12
C LYS A 720 -1.31 0.27 12.37
N LYS A 721 -0.20 0.50 13.07
CA LYS A 721 1.17 0.29 12.60
C LYS A 721 1.94 -0.53 13.63
N ILE A 722 2.70 -1.52 13.16
CA ILE A 722 3.59 -2.33 14.02
C ILE A 722 5.02 -1.87 13.79
N THR A 723 5.70 -1.50 14.87
CA THR A 723 7.10 -1.05 14.83
C THR A 723 7.96 -2.01 15.64
N GLU A 724 9.05 -2.53 15.05
CA GLU A 724 10.08 -3.26 15.79
C GLU A 724 11.01 -2.29 16.49
N VAL A 725 11.18 -2.45 17.80
CA VAL A 725 12.01 -1.58 18.63
C VAL A 725 13.03 -2.41 19.41
N PRO A 726 14.26 -1.89 19.61
CA PRO A 726 15.29 -2.63 20.32
C PRO A 726 15.11 -2.55 21.85
N LEU A 727 15.34 -3.67 22.52
CA LEU A 727 15.37 -3.82 23.97
C LEU A 727 16.65 -4.54 24.37
N GLU A 728 17.42 -3.98 25.29
CA GLU A 728 18.61 -4.62 25.86
C GLU A 728 18.30 -5.08 27.29
N VAL A 729 18.36 -6.39 27.53
CA VAL A 729 18.24 -6.95 28.89
C VAL A 729 19.63 -7.05 29.50
N ILE A 730 19.85 -6.32 30.58
CA ILE A 730 21.15 -6.11 31.23
C ILE A 730 21.24 -6.86 32.58
N TYR A 731 22.46 -7.09 33.06
CA TYR A 731 22.71 -7.83 34.31
C TYR A 731 22.32 -7.06 35.58
N GLY A 732 22.36 -5.73 35.56
CA GLY A 732 22.13 -4.91 36.76
C GLY A 732 23.06 -5.30 37.93
N ASP A 733 22.49 -5.38 39.14
CA ASP A 733 23.16 -5.86 40.34
C ASP A 733 22.81 -7.34 40.58
N SER A 734 23.66 -8.25 40.11
CA SER A 734 23.32 -9.67 40.05
C SER A 734 24.47 -10.64 40.33
N LEU A 735 24.09 -11.84 40.76
CA LEU A 735 24.92 -13.03 40.88
C LEU A 735 24.55 -13.99 39.75
N VAL A 736 25.52 -14.42 38.95
CA VAL A 736 25.31 -15.20 37.73
C VAL A 736 25.96 -16.58 37.87
N PHE A 737 25.12 -17.61 37.86
CA PHE A 737 25.53 -19.01 37.99
C PHE A 737 25.70 -19.63 36.61
N HIS A 738 26.93 -20.08 36.28
CA HIS A 738 27.21 -20.77 35.02
C HIS A 738 27.47 -22.26 35.21
N ALA A 739 27.12 -23.05 34.20
CA ALA A 739 27.46 -24.47 34.09
C ALA A 739 28.77 -24.69 33.31
N ASN A 740 29.13 -25.97 33.09
CA ASN A 740 30.39 -26.34 32.44
C ASN A 740 30.52 -25.91 30.97
N ASP A 741 29.40 -25.84 30.26
CA ASP A 741 29.24 -25.29 28.92
C ASP A 741 29.32 -23.75 28.90
N ASN A 742 29.60 -23.12 30.04
CA ASN A 742 29.61 -21.67 30.23
C ASN A 742 28.22 -21.03 29.95
N ALA A 743 27.15 -21.83 29.93
CA ALA A 743 25.79 -21.32 29.83
C ALA A 743 25.31 -20.85 31.20
N ILE A 744 24.57 -19.74 31.21
CA ILE A 744 23.91 -19.22 32.40
C ILE A 744 22.79 -20.20 32.78
N ARG A 745 22.78 -20.65 34.04
CA ARG A 745 21.71 -21.48 34.60
C ARG A 745 20.73 -20.67 35.42
N SER A 746 21.20 -19.63 36.11
CA SER A 746 20.36 -18.71 36.87
C SER A 746 21.08 -17.39 37.06
N VAL A 747 20.32 -16.30 37.05
CA VAL A 747 20.78 -14.97 37.45
C VAL A 747 19.94 -14.53 38.64
N VAL A 748 20.58 -14.22 39.76
CA VAL A 748 19.93 -13.70 40.96
C VAL A 748 20.19 -12.21 41.03
N THR A 749 19.14 -11.41 40.87
CA THR A 749 19.19 -9.95 40.76
C THR A 749 18.55 -9.30 41.98
N LEU A 750 19.13 -8.18 42.45
CA LEU A 750 18.50 -7.30 43.44
C LEU A 750 17.46 -6.40 42.78
N GLN A 751 16.20 -6.54 43.19
CA GLN A 751 15.13 -5.59 42.83
C GLN A 751 15.08 -4.50 43.92
N HIS A 752 15.87 -3.45 43.73
CA HIS A 752 16.06 -2.39 44.73
C HIS A 752 14.76 -1.64 45.10
N ASP A 753 13.79 -1.53 44.17
CA ASP A 753 12.49 -0.88 44.38
C ASP A 753 11.61 -1.64 45.39
N LYS A 754 11.63 -2.97 45.30
CA LYS A 754 10.83 -3.87 46.15
C LYS A 754 11.61 -4.45 47.34
N LYS A 755 12.94 -4.24 47.37
CA LYS A 755 13.86 -4.90 48.30
C LYS A 755 13.71 -6.42 48.32
N GLU A 756 13.58 -7.02 47.14
CA GLU A 756 13.48 -8.48 46.98
C GLU A 756 14.51 -9.03 46.00
N LEU A 757 14.89 -10.29 46.19
CA LEU A 757 15.66 -11.03 45.19
C LEU A 757 14.72 -11.54 44.10
N HIS A 758 15.20 -11.51 42.86
CA HIS A 758 14.57 -12.19 41.73
C HIS A 758 15.57 -13.15 41.10
N ALA A 759 15.14 -14.33 40.67
CA ALA A 759 16.00 -15.32 40.06
C ALA A 759 15.43 -15.84 38.75
N THR A 760 16.26 -15.93 37.70
CA THR A 760 15.90 -16.57 36.44
C THR A 760 16.23 -18.07 36.44
N PHE A 761 15.61 -18.85 35.55
CA PHE A 761 15.93 -20.27 35.40
C PHE A 761 16.08 -20.67 33.92
N THR A 762 16.65 -21.85 33.71
CA THR A 762 16.69 -22.51 32.40
C THR A 762 16.12 -23.90 32.51
N GLY A 763 15.59 -24.44 31.40
CA GLY A 763 15.05 -25.81 31.36
C GLY A 763 16.11 -26.92 31.34
N ASN A 764 17.40 -26.56 31.32
CA ASN A 764 18.49 -27.53 31.32
C ASN A 764 18.92 -27.86 32.76
N PRO A 765 19.43 -29.07 33.02
CA PRO A 765 20.06 -29.41 34.28
C PRO A 765 21.17 -28.41 34.64
N VAL A 766 21.28 -28.05 35.92
CA VAL A 766 22.29 -27.10 36.39
C VAL A 766 23.70 -27.58 36.00
N HIS A 767 24.01 -28.86 36.21
CA HIS A 767 25.26 -29.49 35.75
C HIS A 767 25.16 -31.03 35.61
N TYR A 768 25.40 -31.56 34.39
CA TYR A 768 25.18 -32.97 34.06
C TYR A 768 26.11 -34.00 34.74
N ARG A 769 27.30 -33.62 35.26
CA ARG A 769 28.20 -34.58 35.97
C ARG A 769 28.03 -34.65 37.48
N TYR A 770 27.32 -33.70 38.10
CA TYR A 770 27.10 -33.69 39.55
C TYR A 770 25.77 -34.41 39.79
N VAL A 771 25.84 -35.69 40.17
CA VAL A 771 24.66 -36.56 40.35
C VAL A 771 24.34 -36.63 41.85
N ASN A 772 23.15 -36.16 42.24
CA ASN A 772 22.71 -36.07 43.64
C ASN A 772 23.65 -35.23 44.53
N GLU A 773 24.36 -34.27 43.93
CA GLU A 773 25.27 -33.35 44.62
C GLU A 773 24.78 -31.91 44.43
N GLU A 774 24.82 -31.13 45.52
CA GLU A 774 24.58 -29.69 45.49
C GLU A 774 25.60 -29.03 44.56
N TYR A 775 25.12 -28.28 43.56
CA TYR A 775 26.00 -27.59 42.62
C TYR A 775 25.99 -26.07 42.85
N MET A 776 24.84 -25.52 43.22
CA MET A 776 24.71 -24.10 43.52
C MET A 776 23.72 -23.87 44.66
N GLY A 777 23.90 -22.78 45.40
CA GLY A 777 23.00 -22.43 46.49
C GLY A 777 23.18 -21.00 46.97
N ILE A 778 22.14 -20.48 47.61
CA ILE A 778 22.15 -19.20 48.31
C ILE A 778 21.58 -19.39 49.71
N THR A 779 22.26 -18.81 50.70
CA THR A 779 21.75 -18.61 52.05
C THR A 779 21.74 -17.12 52.35
N LEU A 780 20.56 -16.57 52.63
CA LEU A 780 20.39 -15.18 53.07
C LEU A 780 20.44 -15.13 54.60
N TYR A 781 21.29 -14.27 55.14
CA TYR A 781 21.43 -13.97 56.56
C TYR A 781 20.96 -12.54 56.85
N ASP A 782 20.36 -12.34 58.02
CA ASP A 782 20.18 -10.98 58.55
C ASP A 782 21.52 -10.36 58.98
N GLN A 783 21.49 -9.07 59.31
CA GLN A 783 22.67 -8.30 59.78
C GLN A 783 23.35 -8.89 61.04
N ASN A 784 22.63 -9.71 61.81
CA ASN A 784 23.13 -10.33 63.04
C ASN A 784 23.72 -11.73 62.81
N GLY A 785 23.56 -12.31 61.61
CA GLY A 785 24.02 -13.65 61.25
C GLY A 785 22.96 -14.75 61.40
N ASN A 786 21.69 -14.41 61.65
CA ASN A 786 20.62 -15.39 61.66
C ASN A 786 20.21 -15.74 60.22
N THR A 787 20.01 -17.03 59.95
CA THR A 787 19.59 -17.49 58.62
C THR A 787 18.14 -17.10 58.37
N LYS A 788 17.88 -16.31 57.32
CA LYS A 788 16.53 -16.02 56.82
C LYS A 788 16.00 -17.18 55.99
N LYS A 789 16.75 -17.62 54.98
CA LYS A 789 16.38 -18.74 54.11
C LYS A 789 17.61 -19.32 53.41
N ARG A 790 17.62 -20.63 53.20
CA ARG A 790 18.60 -21.35 52.38
C ARG A 790 17.87 -22.03 51.22
N VAL A 791 18.38 -21.84 50.01
CA VAL A 791 17.87 -22.46 48.78
C VAL A 791 19.06 -23.03 48.01
N THR A 792 18.93 -24.25 47.54
CA THR A 792 20.01 -24.98 46.85
C THR A 792 19.47 -25.63 45.58
N ALA A 793 20.35 -25.95 44.65
CA ALA A 793 20.05 -26.79 43.50
C ALA A 793 21.11 -27.87 43.29
N GLU A 794 20.64 -29.09 43.05
CA GLU A 794 21.49 -30.21 42.66
C GLU A 794 21.89 -30.14 41.18
N GLY A 795 22.99 -30.81 40.80
CA GLY A 795 23.46 -30.79 39.42
C GLY A 795 22.46 -31.32 38.38
N GLN A 796 21.71 -32.39 38.67
CA GLN A 796 20.79 -33.00 37.69
C GLN A 796 19.43 -32.31 37.56
N GLU A 797 19.04 -31.45 38.52
CA GLU A 797 17.78 -30.73 38.40
C GLU A 797 17.94 -29.44 37.61
N THR A 798 16.83 -28.90 37.09
CA THR A 798 16.80 -27.57 36.49
C THR A 798 16.85 -26.50 37.59
N SER A 799 17.35 -25.31 37.28
CA SER A 799 17.33 -24.17 38.21
C SER A 799 15.93 -23.60 38.51
N LYS A 800 14.86 -24.21 37.98
CA LYS A 800 13.47 -23.74 38.16
C LYS A 800 13.05 -23.64 39.63
N LYS A 801 13.19 -24.73 40.41
CA LYS A 801 12.82 -24.73 41.84
C LYS A 801 13.66 -23.74 42.65
N PHE A 802 14.94 -23.62 42.32
CA PHE A 802 15.82 -22.63 42.92
C PHE A 802 15.31 -21.22 42.65
N ALA A 803 15.01 -20.89 41.38
CA ALA A 803 14.53 -19.59 40.98
C ALA A 803 13.17 -19.22 41.62
N GLU A 804 12.24 -20.16 41.67
CA GLU A 804 10.93 -19.99 42.31
C GLU A 804 11.04 -19.71 43.82
N GLN A 805 12.00 -20.33 44.50
CA GLN A 805 12.19 -20.14 45.94
C GLN A 805 13.02 -18.90 46.29
N VAL A 806 13.95 -18.50 45.42
CA VAL A 806 14.76 -17.29 45.59
C VAL A 806 13.96 -16.03 45.22
N SER A 807 13.12 -16.11 44.19
CA SER A 807 12.29 -14.98 43.76
C SER A 807 11.29 -14.59 44.86
N GLY A 808 11.26 -13.31 45.22
CA GLY A 808 10.42 -12.78 46.30
C GLY A 808 11.05 -12.87 47.69
N MET A 809 12.30 -13.37 47.82
CA MET A 809 13.03 -13.28 49.09
C MET A 809 13.32 -11.83 49.45
N GLN A 810 12.72 -11.34 50.53
CA GLN A 810 12.90 -9.98 51.03
C GLN A 810 14.28 -9.81 51.69
N PHE A 811 14.97 -8.73 51.36
CA PHE A 811 16.25 -8.34 51.94
C PHE A 811 16.19 -6.93 52.55
N GLU A 812 17.09 -6.65 53.48
CA GLU A 812 17.40 -5.28 53.90
C GLU A 812 18.86 -4.96 53.56
N TYR A 813 19.16 -3.69 53.29
CA TYR A 813 20.55 -3.29 53.10
C TYR A 813 21.34 -3.58 54.39
N GLY A 814 22.47 -4.28 54.24
CA GLY A 814 23.26 -4.81 55.34
C GLY A 814 23.12 -6.31 55.56
N ASP A 815 22.09 -6.96 55.01
CA ASP A 815 21.98 -8.43 54.99
C ASP A 815 23.16 -9.05 54.23
N VAL A 816 23.44 -10.32 54.53
CA VAL A 816 24.56 -11.06 53.93
C VAL A 816 24.04 -12.25 53.15
N VAL A 817 24.47 -12.38 51.90
CA VAL A 817 24.17 -13.49 51.01
C VAL A 817 25.41 -14.38 50.91
N LYS A 818 25.31 -15.58 51.48
CA LYS A 818 26.28 -16.65 51.23
C LYS A 818 25.88 -17.39 49.96
N VAL A 819 26.80 -17.51 49.03
CA VAL A 819 26.64 -18.18 47.75
C VAL A 819 27.53 -19.40 47.74
N PHE A 820 26.93 -20.57 47.54
CA PHE A 820 27.63 -21.81 47.27
C PHE A 820 27.67 -22.07 45.77
N HIS A 821 28.84 -22.46 45.27
CA HIS A 821 29.02 -22.95 43.90
C HIS A 821 30.09 -24.03 43.87
N ALA A 822 29.77 -25.22 43.36
CA ALA A 822 30.69 -26.36 43.31
C ALA A 822 31.95 -26.06 42.47
N GLU A 823 31.77 -25.28 41.40
CA GLU A 823 32.83 -24.73 40.53
C GLU A 823 32.90 -23.19 40.64
N PRO A 824 33.51 -22.61 41.69
CA PRO A 824 33.36 -21.19 42.03
C PRO A 824 33.87 -20.21 40.97
N ASP A 825 34.80 -20.63 40.09
CA ASP A 825 35.22 -19.85 38.92
C ASP A 825 34.11 -19.63 37.90
N ARG A 826 32.97 -20.30 38.02
CA ARG A 826 31.80 -20.10 37.15
C ARG A 826 30.74 -19.18 37.74
N LEU A 827 30.93 -18.73 38.97
CA LEU A 827 30.12 -17.69 39.59
C LEU A 827 30.71 -16.32 39.24
N LYS A 828 29.89 -15.47 38.63
CA LYS A 828 30.22 -14.07 38.33
C LYS A 828 29.25 -13.16 39.07
N TRP A 829 29.68 -11.95 39.42
CA TRP A 829 28.78 -10.95 39.96
C TRP A 829 28.97 -9.61 39.26
N TYR A 830 27.85 -8.93 39.09
CA TYR A 830 27.75 -7.67 38.38
C TYR A 830 27.25 -6.60 39.34
N GLN A 831 27.81 -5.41 39.18
CA GLN A 831 27.34 -4.19 39.85
C GLN A 831 27.08 -3.16 38.78
N ASN A 832 25.87 -2.60 38.76
CA ASN A 832 25.42 -1.65 37.74
C ASN A 832 25.74 -2.15 36.31
N ASN A 833 25.38 -3.40 36.01
CA ASN A 833 25.62 -4.10 34.74
C ASN A 833 27.11 -4.32 34.35
N SER A 834 28.05 -3.87 35.18
CA SER A 834 29.48 -4.08 34.95
C SER A 834 29.95 -5.30 35.73
N LEU A 835 30.79 -6.15 35.11
CA LEU A 835 31.37 -7.30 35.78
C LEU A 835 32.26 -6.83 36.94
N ALA A 836 31.80 -7.06 38.17
CA ALA A 836 32.50 -6.63 39.38
C ALA A 836 33.48 -7.71 39.89
N GLY A 837 33.26 -8.97 39.53
CA GLY A 837 34.23 -10.04 39.78
C GLY A 837 33.74 -11.44 39.45
N GLN A 838 34.61 -12.41 39.71
CA GLN A 838 34.43 -13.84 39.43
C GLN A 838 35.12 -14.65 40.54
N GLY A 839 34.56 -15.80 40.91
CA GLY A 839 35.17 -16.68 41.92
C GLY A 839 36.49 -17.30 41.44
N LYS A 840 37.26 -17.88 42.37
CA LYS A 840 38.57 -18.50 42.09
C LYS A 840 38.48 -20.02 42.16
N ALA A 841 38.96 -20.70 41.11
CA ALA A 841 38.89 -22.16 40.98
C ALA A 841 39.57 -22.88 42.17
N LYS A 842 38.91 -23.89 42.73
CA LYS A 842 39.41 -24.80 43.79
C LYS A 842 39.77 -24.17 45.15
N VAL A 843 39.51 -22.89 45.40
CA VAL A 843 39.90 -22.22 46.66
C VAL A 843 38.70 -21.87 47.56
N GLU A 844 37.61 -21.30 47.02
CA GLU A 844 36.49 -20.78 47.81
C GLU A 844 35.13 -21.20 47.21
N LYS A 845 34.64 -22.40 47.54
CA LYS A 845 33.30 -22.86 47.10
C LYS A 845 32.14 -22.07 47.72
N GLU A 846 32.43 -21.30 48.76
CA GLU A 846 31.48 -20.46 49.46
C GLU A 846 31.97 -19.01 49.45
N LEU A 847 31.18 -18.10 48.88
CA LEU A 847 31.45 -16.68 48.85
C LEU A 847 30.34 -15.95 49.61
N PHE A 848 30.67 -14.80 50.19
CA PHE A 848 29.77 -13.99 50.99
C PHE A 848 29.72 -12.57 50.42
N PHE A 849 28.49 -12.07 50.27
CA PHE A 849 28.20 -10.76 49.70
C PHE A 849 27.31 -9.97 50.65
N LYS A 850 27.70 -8.74 50.96
CA LYS A 850 26.82 -7.78 51.63
C LYS A 850 25.84 -7.20 50.62
N VAL A 851 24.56 -7.16 50.95
CA VAL A 851 23.56 -6.47 50.13
C VAL A 851 23.62 -4.98 50.46
N THR A 852 23.88 -4.15 49.45
CA THR A 852 23.99 -2.69 49.60
C THR A 852 23.19 -1.98 48.52
N GLU A 853 23.07 -0.66 48.62
CA GLU A 853 22.48 0.18 47.56
C GLU A 853 23.25 0.08 46.23
N LYS A 854 24.52 -0.36 46.26
CA LYS A 854 25.37 -0.56 45.08
C LYS A 854 25.38 -2.02 44.59
N GLY A 855 24.49 -2.85 45.13
CA GLY A 855 24.37 -4.26 44.77
C GLY A 855 25.08 -5.20 45.74
N PHE A 856 25.52 -6.36 45.22
CA PHE A 856 26.26 -7.37 45.97
C PHE A 856 27.73 -6.98 46.15
N GLU A 857 28.14 -6.61 47.36
CA GLU A 857 29.54 -6.29 47.68
C GLU A 857 30.24 -7.50 48.29
N ARG A 858 31.28 -8.02 47.65
CA ARG A 858 32.07 -9.15 48.18
C ARG A 858 32.68 -8.79 49.54
N MET A 859 32.45 -9.64 50.53
CA MET A 859 33.01 -9.49 51.86
C MET A 859 34.22 -10.41 52.07
N GLU A 860 35.32 -9.85 52.55
CA GLU A 860 36.40 -10.63 53.18
C GLU A 860 36.02 -11.02 54.61
N THR A 861 36.78 -11.92 55.23
CA THR A 861 36.48 -12.41 56.59
C THR A 861 36.47 -11.25 57.59
N LEU A 862 35.48 -11.20 58.49
CA LEU A 862 35.37 -10.12 59.49
C LEU A 862 36.25 -10.33 60.73
N GLN A 863 36.93 -11.47 60.84
CA GLN A 863 37.81 -11.81 61.94
C GLN A 863 39.18 -11.13 61.83
N GLU A 864 39.67 -10.58 62.93
CA GLU A 864 41.07 -10.16 63.08
C GLU A 864 41.86 -11.31 63.69
N VAL A 865 42.93 -11.72 63.01
CA VAL A 865 43.78 -12.85 63.44
C VAL A 865 45.22 -12.38 63.52
N LYS A 866 45.80 -12.44 64.71
CA LYS A 866 47.21 -12.11 64.95
C LYS A 866 48.01 -13.38 65.17
N ALA A 867 49.06 -13.59 64.38
CA ALA A 867 49.99 -14.70 64.55
C ALA A 867 50.81 -14.51 65.83
N VAL A 868 50.93 -15.57 66.64
CA VAL A 868 51.70 -15.60 67.88
C VAL A 868 52.86 -16.58 67.68
N PRO A 869 54.09 -16.10 67.41
CA PRO A 869 55.27 -16.96 67.25
C PRO A 869 55.51 -17.85 68.46
N GLN A 870 55.90 -19.10 68.24
CA GLN A 870 56.15 -20.07 69.30
C GLN A 870 57.58 -20.61 69.24
N LYS A 871 58.19 -20.89 70.41
CA LYS A 871 59.45 -21.63 70.50
C LYS A 871 59.16 -23.01 71.10
N VAL A 872 59.67 -24.05 70.45
CA VAL A 872 59.47 -25.44 70.86
C VAL A 872 60.85 -26.09 71.00
N VAL A 873 61.06 -26.92 72.02
CA VAL A 873 62.33 -27.66 72.16
C VAL A 873 62.28 -28.88 71.24
N ILE A 874 63.40 -29.23 70.61
CA ILE A 874 63.49 -30.40 69.74
C ILE A 874 63.04 -31.67 70.48
N GLY A 875 62.20 -32.48 69.81
CA GLY A 875 61.63 -33.70 70.40
C GLY A 875 60.37 -33.50 71.25
N THR A 876 59.80 -32.29 71.30
CA THR A 876 58.50 -32.08 71.95
C THR A 876 57.40 -32.88 71.25
N ASP A 877 56.55 -33.56 72.02
CA ASP A 877 55.39 -34.29 71.50
C ASP A 877 54.40 -33.34 70.81
N VAL A 878 54.15 -33.59 69.52
CA VAL A 878 53.31 -32.75 68.65
C VAL A 878 51.84 -32.76 69.10
N GLU A 879 51.36 -33.84 69.73
CA GLU A 879 49.97 -33.94 70.22
C GLU A 879 49.70 -32.99 71.40
N LYS A 880 50.74 -32.55 72.11
CA LYS A 880 50.63 -31.60 73.22
C LYS A 880 50.62 -30.14 72.76
N ILE A 881 50.75 -29.88 71.45
CA ILE A 881 50.80 -28.53 70.88
C ILE A 881 49.39 -28.08 70.48
N ASN A 882 48.86 -27.05 71.14
CA ASN A 882 47.51 -26.52 70.89
C ASN A 882 47.52 -25.36 69.89
N ALA A 883 46.80 -25.49 68.77
CA ALA A 883 46.67 -24.45 67.73
C ALA A 883 46.17 -23.09 68.26
N LYS A 884 45.38 -23.08 69.34
CA LYS A 884 44.91 -21.84 69.99
C LYS A 884 46.05 -20.98 70.53
N ASN A 885 47.22 -21.56 70.83
CA ASN A 885 48.38 -20.80 71.33
C ASN A 885 49.12 -20.07 70.20
N PHE A 886 48.81 -20.36 68.94
CA PHE A 886 49.54 -19.84 67.77
C PHE A 886 48.84 -18.63 67.14
N VAL A 887 47.59 -18.36 67.51
CA VAL A 887 46.82 -17.22 67.00
C VAL A 887 45.95 -16.59 68.08
N GLU A 888 45.84 -15.27 68.05
CA GLU A 888 44.84 -14.51 68.80
C GLU A 888 43.74 -14.07 67.82
N VAL A 889 42.48 -14.41 68.09
CA VAL A 889 41.34 -14.17 67.20
C VAL A 889 40.32 -13.27 67.88
N LYS A 890 39.94 -12.19 67.21
CA LYS A 890 38.83 -11.32 67.59
C LYS A 890 37.69 -11.46 66.58
N ASP A 891 36.46 -11.52 67.08
CA ASP A 891 35.22 -11.70 66.29
C ASP A 891 35.21 -12.99 65.43
N GLY A 892 35.90 -14.02 65.89
CA GLY A 892 35.98 -15.34 65.27
C GLY A 892 36.46 -16.44 66.23
N GLU A 893 36.57 -17.66 65.72
CA GLU A 893 36.99 -18.85 66.47
C GLU A 893 38.10 -19.63 65.74
N VAL A 894 39.00 -20.26 66.51
CA VAL A 894 40.07 -21.10 65.97
C VAL A 894 39.53 -22.48 65.64
N VAL A 895 39.70 -22.91 64.38
CA VAL A 895 39.31 -24.24 63.89
C VAL A 895 40.38 -25.28 64.22
N GLY A 896 41.65 -25.00 63.92
CA GLY A 896 42.76 -25.92 64.19
C GLY A 896 43.97 -25.72 63.27
N PHE A 897 44.97 -26.60 63.35
CA PHE A 897 46.07 -26.63 62.39
C PHE A 897 45.60 -27.21 61.05
N VAL A 898 46.02 -26.60 59.95
CA VAL A 898 45.88 -27.18 58.60
C VAL A 898 46.81 -28.40 58.47
N GLU A 899 48.01 -28.32 59.07
CA GLU A 899 49.00 -29.41 59.17
C GLU A 899 49.77 -29.28 60.50
N LYS A 900 50.11 -30.40 61.15
CA LYS A 900 50.77 -30.39 62.48
C LYS A 900 52.27 -29.97 62.39
N PRO A 901 52.83 -29.25 63.38
CA PRO A 901 54.24 -28.85 63.41
C PRO A 901 55.24 -30.02 63.44
N ASN A 902 56.40 -29.87 62.80
CA ASN A 902 57.49 -30.85 62.87
C ASN A 902 58.51 -30.50 63.96
N THR A 903 58.48 -31.19 65.10
CA THR A 903 59.38 -30.92 66.25
C THR A 903 60.71 -31.70 66.22
N THR A 904 60.98 -32.46 65.16
CA THR A 904 62.19 -33.33 65.08
C THR A 904 63.39 -32.65 64.41
N LYS A 905 63.20 -31.47 63.82
CA LYS A 905 64.20 -30.73 63.06
C LYS A 905 64.39 -29.33 63.66
N ILE A 906 65.64 -28.95 63.93
CA ILE A 906 66.02 -27.62 64.43
C ILE A 906 65.76 -26.54 63.37
N GLY A 907 65.38 -25.35 63.84
CA GLY A 907 65.32 -24.13 63.05
C GLY A 907 63.93 -23.52 62.99
N GLU A 908 63.84 -22.37 62.34
CA GLU A 908 62.58 -21.69 62.07
C GLU A 908 61.78 -22.44 61.00
N GLN A 909 60.50 -22.62 61.27
CA GLN A 909 59.51 -23.17 60.35
C GLN A 909 58.20 -22.37 60.46
N LYS A 910 57.25 -22.63 59.57
CA LYS A 910 55.92 -22.03 59.60
C LYS A 910 54.85 -23.11 59.71
N VAL A 911 53.85 -22.89 60.57
CA VAL A 911 52.63 -23.70 60.64
C VAL A 911 51.43 -22.89 60.19
N LYS A 912 50.39 -23.56 59.71
CA LYS A 912 49.16 -22.93 59.23
C LYS A 912 48.00 -23.21 60.18
N VAL A 913 47.34 -22.15 60.65
CA VAL A 913 46.17 -22.23 61.55
C VAL A 913 44.94 -21.68 60.85
N GLU A 914 43.85 -22.45 60.82
CA GLU A 914 42.55 -22.05 60.26
C GLU A 914 41.64 -21.47 61.35
N THR A 915 40.94 -20.38 61.05
CA THR A 915 39.98 -19.68 61.92
C THR A 915 38.71 -19.32 61.13
N LYS A 916 37.56 -19.10 61.79
CA LYS A 916 36.30 -18.66 61.12
C LYS A 916 35.58 -17.53 61.86
N ASP A 917 34.91 -16.64 61.12
CA ASP A 917 34.08 -15.56 61.68
C ASP A 917 32.62 -15.99 61.99
N ARG A 918 31.81 -15.07 62.54
CA ARG A 918 30.40 -15.31 62.92
C ARG A 918 29.46 -15.71 61.77
N PHE A 919 29.82 -15.41 60.51
CA PHE A 919 29.07 -15.82 59.33
C PHE A 919 29.62 -17.12 58.71
N GLY A 920 30.73 -17.63 59.25
CA GLY A 920 31.41 -18.84 58.80
C GLY A 920 32.51 -18.60 57.77
N ASN A 921 32.92 -17.36 57.50
CA ASN A 921 34.06 -17.10 56.61
C ASN A 921 35.37 -17.61 57.23
N LYS A 922 36.06 -18.51 56.54
CA LYS A 922 37.33 -19.09 57.01
C LYS A 922 38.56 -18.27 56.58
N LYS A 923 39.60 -18.24 57.41
CA LYS A 923 40.90 -17.61 57.15
C LYS A 923 42.02 -18.53 57.62
N VAL A 924 43.09 -18.65 56.84
CA VAL A 924 44.29 -19.40 57.20
C VAL A 924 45.42 -18.41 57.49
N THR A 925 46.05 -18.54 58.67
CA THR A 925 47.16 -17.69 59.11
C THR A 925 48.44 -18.53 59.24
N GLU A 926 49.52 -18.10 58.59
CA GLU A 926 50.85 -18.67 58.80
C GLU A 926 51.48 -18.12 60.08
N VAL A 927 51.95 -19.00 60.95
CA VAL A 927 52.56 -18.66 62.23
C VAL A 927 53.98 -19.23 62.29
N PRO A 928 55.00 -18.42 62.60
CA PRO A 928 56.37 -18.90 62.73
C PRO A 928 56.56 -19.71 64.03
N VAL A 929 57.32 -20.79 63.93
CA VAL A 929 57.66 -21.70 65.03
C VAL A 929 59.16 -21.97 64.97
N GLU A 930 59.88 -21.73 66.04
CA GLU A 930 61.32 -22.01 66.13
C GLU A 930 61.56 -23.28 66.96
N VAL A 931 62.18 -24.31 66.36
CA VAL A 931 62.59 -25.52 67.10
C VAL A 931 64.02 -25.34 67.58
N THR A 932 64.23 -25.41 68.89
CA THR A 932 65.47 -25.05 69.59
C THR A 932 66.14 -26.28 70.23
N TYR A 933 67.45 -26.21 70.46
CA TYR A 933 68.26 -27.29 71.04
C TYR A 933 67.95 -27.57 72.52
N GLY A 934 67.45 -26.59 73.28
CA GLY A 934 67.24 -26.74 74.73
C GLY A 934 68.54 -27.10 75.48
N ASP A 935 68.42 -27.92 76.51
CA ASP A 935 69.55 -28.53 77.21
C ASP A 935 69.87 -29.89 76.56
N SER A 936 70.90 -29.95 75.72
CA SER A 936 71.16 -31.13 74.89
C SER A 936 72.62 -31.43 74.61
N LEU A 937 72.90 -32.69 74.29
CA LEU A 937 74.15 -33.19 73.74
C LEU A 937 73.97 -33.50 72.27
N VAL A 938 74.89 -33.05 71.45
CA VAL A 938 74.88 -33.20 70.00
C VAL A 938 76.16 -33.87 69.59
N TYR A 939 76.08 -35.09 69.06
CA TYR A 939 77.26 -35.74 68.50
C TYR A 939 77.20 -35.75 66.97
N GLN A 940 78.36 -35.48 66.38
CA GLN A 940 78.54 -35.39 64.94
C GLN A 940 79.37 -36.57 64.41
N GLY A 941 78.96 -37.04 63.25
CA GLY A 941 79.62 -38.11 62.51
C GLY A 941 80.64 -37.59 61.51
N VAL A 942 80.79 -38.28 60.38
CA VAL A 942 81.60 -37.83 59.24
C VAL A 942 81.18 -36.44 58.78
N SER A 943 82.16 -35.60 58.41
CA SER A 943 81.96 -34.25 57.85
C SER A 943 81.16 -33.31 58.77
N ASP A 944 81.29 -33.48 60.08
CA ASP A 944 80.62 -32.67 61.12
C ASP A 944 79.08 -32.70 61.03
N VAL A 945 78.51 -33.72 60.37
CA VAL A 945 77.07 -33.89 60.26
C VAL A 945 76.50 -34.38 61.59
N THR A 946 75.55 -33.64 62.16
CA THR A 946 74.83 -34.07 63.38
C THR A 946 74.12 -35.39 63.14
N ARG A 947 74.45 -36.40 63.95
CA ARG A 947 73.84 -37.73 63.86
C ARG A 947 72.73 -37.93 64.87
N SER A 948 72.85 -37.34 66.06
CA SER A 948 71.78 -37.37 67.07
C SER A 948 71.95 -36.23 68.06
N ILE A 949 70.80 -35.71 68.51
CA ILE A 949 70.69 -34.69 69.55
C ILE A 949 69.96 -35.33 70.73
N VAL A 950 70.67 -35.55 71.83
CA VAL A 950 70.14 -36.07 73.09
C VAL A 950 69.77 -34.90 74.00
N THR A 951 68.49 -34.61 74.12
CA THR A 951 67.91 -33.49 74.87
C THR A 951 67.38 -33.96 76.22
N LEU A 952 67.64 -33.17 77.26
CA LEU A 952 67.00 -33.28 78.57
C LEU A 952 65.59 -32.69 78.49
N ASN A 953 64.56 -33.54 78.53
CA ASN A 953 63.21 -33.07 78.76
C ASN A 953 63.01 -32.84 80.27
N HIS A 954 63.21 -31.60 80.72
CA HIS A 954 63.07 -31.21 82.13
C HIS A 954 61.65 -31.39 82.69
N ALA A 955 60.61 -31.28 81.86
CA ALA A 955 59.22 -31.46 82.29
C ALA A 955 58.90 -32.94 82.55
N GLU A 956 59.42 -33.84 81.71
CA GLU A 956 59.18 -35.28 81.83
C GLU A 956 60.28 -36.03 82.61
N LYS A 957 61.38 -35.34 82.93
CA LYS A 957 62.62 -35.91 83.52
C LYS A 957 63.13 -37.13 82.75
N LYS A 958 63.09 -37.04 81.41
CA LYS A 958 63.51 -38.11 80.49
C LYS A 958 64.41 -37.57 79.40
N LEU A 959 65.30 -38.41 78.89
CA LEU A 959 66.09 -38.13 77.70
C LEU A 959 65.24 -38.33 76.44
N HIS A 960 65.41 -37.42 75.49
CA HIS A 960 64.92 -37.57 74.12
C HIS A 960 66.11 -37.51 73.16
N ALA A 961 66.20 -38.41 72.19
CA ALA A 961 67.26 -38.47 71.20
C ALA A 961 66.67 -38.43 69.78
N THR A 962 67.17 -37.52 68.93
CA THR A 962 66.92 -37.58 67.49
C THR A 962 67.84 -38.58 66.81
N PHE A 963 67.51 -39.02 65.59
CA PHE A 963 68.39 -39.87 64.80
C PHE A 963 68.42 -39.47 63.33
N THR A 964 69.43 -39.98 62.64
CA THR A 964 69.57 -39.96 61.19
C THR A 964 69.71 -41.41 60.72
N ASN A 965 69.22 -41.72 59.52
CA ASN A 965 69.36 -43.05 58.92
C ASN A 965 70.72 -43.24 58.20
N GLU A 966 71.64 -42.28 58.35
CA GLU A 966 72.97 -42.36 57.78
C GLU A 966 73.97 -42.95 58.77
N GLU A 967 75.00 -43.57 58.22
CA GLU A 967 76.13 -44.12 58.95
C GLU A 967 76.84 -43.02 59.77
N ILE A 968 77.15 -43.33 61.03
CA ILE A 968 77.75 -42.38 61.96
C ILE A 968 79.15 -41.98 61.48
N HIS A 969 80.05 -42.95 61.28
CA HIS A 969 81.39 -42.69 60.75
C HIS A 969 82.06 -43.89 60.03
N TYR A 970 82.33 -43.73 58.73
CA TYR A 970 82.81 -44.81 57.86
C TYR A 970 84.22 -45.37 58.11
N ARG A 971 85.07 -44.62 58.80
CA ARG A 971 86.45 -45.06 59.12
C ARG A 971 86.57 -45.86 60.42
N PHE A 972 85.56 -45.86 61.28
CA PHE A 972 85.56 -46.57 62.56
C PHE A 972 84.84 -47.90 62.38
N VAL A 973 85.53 -48.88 61.78
CA VAL A 973 84.97 -50.19 61.44
C VAL A 973 85.05 -51.12 62.64
N ASN A 974 83.90 -51.58 63.14
CA ASN A 974 83.75 -52.38 64.37
C ASN A 974 84.35 -51.70 65.62
N GLU A 975 84.40 -50.36 65.61
CA GLU A 975 84.90 -49.54 66.71
C GLU A 975 83.77 -48.69 67.27
N GLN A 976 83.67 -48.63 68.61
CA GLN A 976 82.74 -47.74 69.30
C GLN A 976 83.05 -46.29 68.94
N TYR A 977 82.06 -45.57 68.41
CA TYR A 977 82.21 -44.16 68.06
C TYR A 977 81.59 -43.23 69.09
N ILE A 978 80.46 -43.63 69.68
CA ILE A 978 79.79 -42.91 70.76
C ILE A 978 79.38 -43.90 71.86
N GLY A 979 79.54 -43.50 73.11
CA GLY A 979 79.01 -44.18 74.27
C GLY A 979 78.37 -43.18 75.22
N LEU A 980 77.24 -43.55 75.83
CA LEU A 980 76.53 -42.73 76.79
C LEU A 980 76.16 -43.61 77.98
N THR A 981 76.69 -43.25 79.14
CA THR A 981 76.48 -43.93 80.41
C THR A 981 75.89 -42.97 81.41
N ILE A 982 74.81 -43.35 82.07
CA ILE A 982 74.20 -42.55 83.14
C ILE A 982 74.51 -43.23 84.45
N TYR A 983 75.03 -42.48 85.41
CA TYR A 983 75.23 -42.90 86.79
C TYR A 983 74.26 -42.18 87.71
N ASP A 984 73.73 -42.89 88.70
CA ASP A 984 72.99 -42.27 89.79
C ASP A 984 73.92 -41.46 90.71
N GLN A 985 73.35 -40.74 91.68
CA GLN A 985 74.11 -39.93 92.63
C GLN A 985 75.08 -40.72 93.52
N ASN A 986 74.91 -42.05 93.63
CA ASN A 986 75.77 -42.94 94.40
C ASN A 986 76.89 -43.56 93.54
N GLY A 987 76.91 -43.28 92.23
CA GLY A 987 77.88 -43.83 91.27
C GLY A 987 77.47 -45.16 90.65
N ASN A 988 76.24 -45.64 90.83
CA ASN A 988 75.76 -46.86 90.17
C ASN A 988 75.31 -46.57 88.73
N GLU A 989 75.65 -47.45 87.80
CA GLU A 989 75.23 -47.33 86.41
C GLU A 989 73.71 -47.57 86.25
N LYS A 990 73.00 -46.57 85.73
CA LYS A 990 71.57 -46.63 85.39
C LYS A 990 71.33 -47.15 83.98
N LYS A 991 72.18 -46.73 83.04
CA LYS A 991 72.03 -47.06 81.62
C LYS A 991 73.37 -46.86 80.92
N HIS A 992 73.76 -47.83 80.10
CA HIS A 992 74.88 -47.72 79.17
C HIS A 992 74.38 -48.00 77.75
N VAL A 993 74.67 -47.10 76.82
CA VAL A 993 74.30 -47.22 75.40
C VAL A 993 75.51 -46.84 74.57
N THR A 994 75.88 -47.69 73.62
CA THR A 994 76.97 -47.44 72.68
C THR A 994 76.47 -47.55 71.26
N ALA A 995 77.23 -46.98 70.32
CA ALA A 995 77.06 -47.24 68.91
C ALA A 995 78.43 -47.24 68.21
N GLU A 996 78.61 -48.20 67.33
CA GLU A 996 79.80 -48.31 66.49
C GLU A 996 79.77 -47.30 65.33
N GLY A 997 80.93 -46.99 64.76
CA GLY A 997 81.04 -46.06 63.63
C GLY A 997 80.22 -46.48 62.41
N GLN A 998 80.12 -47.78 62.12
CA GLN A 998 79.35 -48.32 60.99
C GLN A 998 77.83 -48.38 61.24
N GLU A 999 77.34 -48.03 62.44
CA GLU A 999 75.91 -48.00 62.73
C GLU A 999 75.26 -46.68 62.28
N THR A 1000 73.93 -46.67 62.22
CA THR A 1000 73.16 -45.41 62.20
C THR A 1000 72.81 -45.02 63.62
N SER A 1001 72.58 -43.73 63.87
CA SER A 1001 72.18 -43.24 65.20
C SER A 1001 70.79 -43.69 65.64
N LYS A 1002 70.04 -44.41 64.80
CA LYS A 1002 68.66 -44.86 65.07
C LYS A 1002 68.57 -45.80 66.28
N ASN A 1003 69.44 -46.81 66.35
CA ASN A 1003 69.42 -47.76 67.47
C ASN A 1003 69.84 -47.07 68.78
N PHE A 1004 70.91 -46.27 68.71
CA PHE A 1004 71.35 -45.41 69.81
C PHE A 1004 70.21 -44.55 70.35
N ALA A 1005 69.55 -43.77 69.48
CA ALA A 1005 68.47 -42.90 69.87
C ALA A 1005 67.26 -43.68 70.43
N GLY A 1006 66.93 -44.83 69.83
CA GLY A 1006 65.86 -45.69 70.32
C GLY A 1006 66.08 -46.20 71.74
N GLN A 1007 67.33 -46.47 72.12
CA GLN A 1007 67.68 -46.93 73.47
C GLN A 1007 67.83 -45.78 74.48
N VAL A 1008 68.21 -44.58 74.02
CA VAL A 1008 68.32 -43.38 74.86
C VAL A 1008 66.94 -42.76 75.13
N ASN A 1009 66.06 -42.77 74.13
CA ASN A 1009 64.73 -42.20 74.21
C ASN A 1009 63.91 -42.77 75.39
N GLY A 1010 63.35 -41.89 76.20
CA GLY A 1010 62.53 -42.24 77.35
C GLY A 1010 63.32 -42.63 78.61
N THR A 1011 64.65 -42.64 78.56
CA THR A 1011 65.49 -42.94 79.73
C THR A 1011 65.31 -41.86 80.80
N ALA A 1012 64.89 -42.25 82.00
CA ALA A 1012 64.62 -41.30 83.09
C ALA A 1012 65.90 -40.85 83.78
N PHE A 1013 65.99 -39.55 84.10
CA PHE A 1013 67.08 -38.96 84.85
C PHE A 1013 66.59 -38.22 86.09
N GLU A 1014 67.45 -38.10 87.09
CA GLU A 1014 67.23 -37.23 88.24
C GLU A 1014 68.29 -36.13 88.28
N TYR A 1015 67.95 -34.97 88.86
CA TYR A 1015 68.95 -33.92 89.07
C TYR A 1015 69.97 -34.41 90.08
N GLY A 1016 71.25 -34.37 89.71
CA GLY A 1016 72.36 -34.95 90.46
C GLY A 1016 72.99 -36.16 89.78
N ASP A 1017 72.27 -36.83 88.87
CA ASP A 1017 72.82 -37.92 88.05
C ASP A 1017 74.01 -37.43 87.20
N VAL A 1018 74.96 -38.32 86.93
CA VAL A 1018 76.14 -38.02 86.11
C VAL A 1018 76.03 -38.75 84.78
N LEU A 1019 75.99 -37.99 83.70
CA LEU A 1019 75.98 -38.43 82.32
C LEU A 1019 77.41 -38.45 81.77
N LYS A 1020 78.00 -39.64 81.69
CA LYS A 1020 79.31 -39.87 81.11
C LYS A 1020 79.17 -40.20 79.63
N VAL A 1021 79.85 -39.43 78.78
CA VAL A 1021 79.80 -39.55 77.32
C VAL A 1021 81.19 -39.88 76.80
N TYR A 1022 81.31 -41.04 76.16
CA TYR A 1022 82.45 -41.41 75.34
C TYR A 1022 82.22 -40.94 73.90
N HIS A 1023 83.22 -40.33 73.27
CA HIS A 1023 83.20 -40.01 71.85
C HIS A 1023 84.59 -40.25 71.24
N ALA A 1024 84.67 -41.03 70.16
CA ALA A 1024 85.94 -41.39 69.52
C ALA A 1024 86.68 -40.16 68.96
N GLU A 1025 85.92 -39.17 68.45
CA GLU A 1025 86.42 -37.85 68.04
C GLU A 1025 85.84 -36.71 68.91
N PRO A 1026 86.36 -36.44 70.12
CA PRO A 1026 85.74 -35.51 71.08
C PRO A 1026 85.37 -34.14 70.50
N SER A 1027 86.20 -33.59 69.59
CA SER A 1027 85.95 -32.29 68.93
C SER A 1027 84.59 -32.15 68.22
N ARG A 1028 83.92 -33.28 67.94
CA ARG A 1028 82.60 -33.42 67.30
C ARG A 1028 81.44 -33.66 68.27
N LEU A 1029 81.70 -33.64 69.58
CA LEU A 1029 80.68 -33.61 70.61
C LEU A 1029 80.44 -32.16 71.05
N ASN A 1030 79.21 -31.69 70.91
CA ASN A 1030 78.77 -30.37 71.34
C ASN A 1030 77.69 -30.52 72.41
N TRP A 1031 77.57 -29.56 73.33
CA TRP A 1031 76.44 -29.52 74.25
C TRP A 1031 75.92 -28.10 74.42
N TYR A 1032 74.62 -28.03 74.62
CA TYR A 1032 73.84 -26.82 74.70
C TYR A 1032 73.23 -26.72 76.09
N LYS A 1033 73.25 -25.51 76.63
CA LYS A 1033 72.57 -25.14 77.86
C LYS A 1033 71.56 -24.06 77.52
N LYS A 1034 70.27 -24.32 77.72
CA LYS A 1034 69.18 -23.41 77.35
C LYS A 1034 69.30 -22.87 75.91
N ASN A 1035 69.59 -23.76 74.96
CA ASN A 1035 69.81 -23.47 73.53
C ASN A 1035 71.12 -22.73 73.19
N GLU A 1036 71.96 -22.38 74.16
CA GLU A 1036 73.27 -21.76 73.93
C GLU A 1036 74.38 -22.81 73.92
N LEU A 1037 75.24 -22.79 72.90
CA LEU A 1037 76.39 -23.69 72.79
C LEU A 1037 77.44 -23.34 73.86
N VAL A 1038 77.87 -24.32 74.65
CA VAL A 1038 78.75 -24.08 75.82
C VAL A 1038 80.26 -24.31 75.51
N LYS A 1039 80.62 -24.70 74.28
CA LYS A 1039 81.98 -25.13 73.86
C LYS A 1039 83.14 -24.19 74.27
N LYS A 1040 84.24 -24.76 74.80
CA LYS A 1040 85.61 -24.17 74.86
C LYS A 1040 86.66 -25.24 74.54
N GLU A 1041 87.57 -24.93 73.61
CA GLU A 1041 88.53 -25.86 73.00
C GLU A 1041 89.55 -26.49 73.98
N ASP A 1042 89.76 -25.91 75.16
CA ASP A 1042 90.74 -26.41 76.15
C ASP A 1042 90.23 -27.56 77.06
N ALA A 1043 88.94 -27.94 76.97
CA ALA A 1043 88.31 -28.87 77.92
C ALA A 1043 88.37 -30.36 77.54
N MET A 1044 88.95 -30.72 76.39
CA MET A 1044 88.95 -32.10 75.87
C MET A 1044 90.34 -32.75 75.96
N LYS A 1045 90.76 -33.11 77.17
CA LYS A 1045 91.88 -34.05 77.37
C LYS A 1045 91.32 -35.45 77.63
N GLY A 1046 90.87 -36.14 76.57
CA GLY A 1046 90.41 -37.53 76.65
C GLY A 1046 89.21 -37.85 75.76
N GLN A 1047 88.94 -39.14 75.55
CA GLN A 1047 87.79 -39.64 74.79
C GLN A 1047 86.48 -39.69 75.60
N GLU A 1048 86.52 -39.34 76.89
CA GLU A 1048 85.36 -39.38 77.80
C GLU A 1048 85.15 -38.04 78.51
N ILE A 1049 83.90 -37.63 78.66
CA ILE A 1049 83.47 -36.41 79.34
C ILE A 1049 82.26 -36.70 80.22
N SER A 1050 82.28 -36.22 81.45
CA SER A 1050 81.18 -36.40 82.39
C SER A 1050 80.40 -35.10 82.59
N PHE A 1051 79.07 -35.17 82.64
CA PHE A 1051 78.17 -34.06 82.89
C PHE A 1051 77.25 -34.38 84.06
N LYS A 1052 77.23 -33.55 85.09
CA LYS A 1052 76.19 -33.59 86.11
C LYS A 1052 74.91 -32.97 85.55
N ILE A 1053 73.79 -33.70 85.63
CA ILE A 1053 72.48 -33.21 85.21
C ILE A 1053 71.92 -32.33 86.33
N THR A 1054 71.67 -31.05 86.07
CA THR A 1054 71.13 -30.09 87.05
C THR A 1054 69.85 -29.45 86.54
N GLN A 1055 69.15 -28.73 87.42
CA GLN A 1055 67.99 -27.91 87.02
C GLN A 1055 68.36 -26.84 85.99
N ASN A 1056 69.64 -26.49 85.89
CA ASN A 1056 70.13 -25.51 84.96
C ASN A 1056 70.60 -26.11 83.63
N GLY A 1057 70.62 -27.44 83.48
CA GLY A 1057 71.08 -28.14 82.27
C GLY A 1057 72.22 -29.12 82.55
N LEU A 1058 73.06 -29.37 81.55
CA LEU A 1058 74.26 -30.22 81.68
C LEU A 1058 75.47 -29.40 82.16
N GLU A 1059 76.08 -29.81 83.28
CA GLU A 1059 77.26 -29.16 83.87
C GLU A 1059 78.46 -30.11 83.85
N GLN A 1060 79.52 -29.77 83.12
CA GLN A 1060 80.70 -30.62 83.00
C GLN A 1060 81.38 -30.82 84.37
N VAL A 1061 81.77 -32.05 84.68
CA VAL A 1061 82.53 -32.44 85.87
C VAL A 1061 83.82 -33.16 85.46
N GLN A 1062 84.89 -32.99 86.24
CA GLN A 1062 86.20 -33.65 86.01
C GLN A 1062 86.24 -35.07 86.57
#